data_AF-A0A1G1C0G4-F1
#
_entry.id   AF-A0A1G1C0G4-F1
#
_cell.length_a   1.000
_cell.length_b   1.000
_cell.length_c   1.000
_cell.angle_alpha   90.00
_cell.angle_beta   90.00
_cell.angle_gamma   90.00
#
_symmetry.space_group_name_H-M   'P 1'
#
loop_
_entity.id
_entity.type
_entity.pdbx_description
1 polymer ?
#
loop_
_entity_poly.entity_id
_entity_poly.type
_entity_poly.pdbx_seq_one_letter_code
_entity_poly.pdbx_strand_id
1 'polypeptide(L)'
;MKLENDCLRYEIGADGKNLHFSDPRTGTDIATPGSPCAWVQQGGKRFPATTASFAEERLKLQFAEPGIEAVVSVKMEKRYLVFTVESVSNEQIESLQFVYIPLSVKGQLDEPFAGCAVSLNLQTNVPEIPGPNRLLQALCYPRFGLAGAKVAIVGCPTAELRPTLQTVVSAAPDLPHSPLGGPWAMDAPINYGSYLFDTGQMSEDNVDDWVRLCQRLGVTQIDFHGGHSFRFGDCEPNPTLYPKGKASFKAVIDRLHAAGIAAGLHTYAFFIAKTCPWVTPVPDPRLGKDAFFTLAEDMTADTATVPVVETTEKMSAIAGGAVRNSVTLQIDDELITYSDIAKAPPFAFTQCKRGAWGTEAVAHAKNAKVAHLKECFGLFTPDADSTLLTDVAAKTAEMFNDCGFDMIYLDALDGEDILAGGPNAWHYGSKFVFEICKRLNKPALMEMSTFHHHLWFVRSRMEAWDHPNRSHKRFIDQHAAQIDARYRRMFQPGHLGWWAFKTWTDPQEEPTFPDDIEYLCGKCIGNECGLSIMGITPASLYKVPALPRLAAVMKRYENLRQANYFTNEIKDKLHVPGAEYTLLQTPDGEWVFRPIEYDRHKVAGLDGWSNTWKTKNRFSRQPLQLRIEALMSAGPYDAPDNVILTDFTDPKDFPERAAQPGITATLEPSTAQVKVGTVSGCYTVSSTMDTPVRSWSKFRRTCDPTLDLSKHQALGVWVYGDGKGEVLNLQMTDPYSISWGAIADRYIIVDFTGWRYVELVEREGERYADYSWPYGGGYATYRCHLHFPKIETFSLFCNNVPAKGTTTCYLSPIKAIPTVKAKLRNPTITANGKTITFPVEIESGAYLEFHSPADCKLYDAKGGLVAEVKPQGDGPLLEPGDNDIHFTCEAEPGVNPRAYVSVITQGDILRGRNPDDQVKWDFLQREDDELRTIHALDGVQNEWDVICRSDSKDAMLELELVVDRVADGGKAYDNPNTVSIETFDSLDGFADSPENQYAKYVVSAAGAGAPAAPGVTHNLELSTDPVKVGTSSACYTATSVNPNGWSARGRRFAPPLDLSPCGNIGFWVHGDGQGEVLYLQLRDVAGKWHNMNTTVDFNGWKYAEFPLPNAALDTAKVEYLIIFYNNIPAGKTVRCCLDDIRGLRDAARILNPSVSIAEQKLVFPVALGAGDRLLFRQGKDCKLFAVGSKEPKDVILDGTPPMLRPGPNHIQIGLADPAPTEFQLRAWVTKVYR
;
A
#
# COMPACT_ATOMS: atom_id res chain seq x y z
N MET A 1 19.15 30.59 43.16
CA MET A 1 18.61 29.41 43.87
C MET A 1 19.19 28.16 43.24
N LYS A 2 19.43 27.13 44.04
CA LYS A 2 20.11 25.90 43.63
C LYS A 2 19.21 24.69 43.94
N LEU A 3 18.87 23.92 42.91
CA LEU A 3 18.10 22.69 42.99
C LEU A 3 19.04 21.55 42.60
N GLU A 4 19.39 20.66 43.52
CA GLU A 4 20.41 19.63 43.30
C GLU A 4 19.98 18.27 43.83
N ASN A 5 20.27 17.23 43.05
CA ASN A 5 20.18 15.82 43.45
C ASN A 5 21.46 15.08 42.99
N ASP A 6 21.46 13.74 43.00
CA ASP A 6 22.64 12.93 42.70
C ASP A 6 23.11 13.06 41.23
N CYS A 7 22.23 13.47 40.32
CA CYS A 7 22.47 13.46 38.87
C CYS A 7 22.46 14.85 38.21
N LEU A 8 21.81 15.83 38.83
CA LEU A 8 21.54 17.14 38.26
C LEU A 8 21.69 18.25 39.30
N ARG A 9 22.36 19.32 38.90
CA ARG A 9 22.31 20.65 39.51
C ARG A 9 21.66 21.63 38.52
N TYR A 10 20.50 22.17 38.89
CA TYR A 10 19.81 23.25 38.18
C TYR A 10 19.81 24.53 39.01
N GLU A 11 20.27 25.63 38.44
CA GLU A 11 20.35 26.93 39.11
C GLU A 11 19.59 28.03 38.35
N ILE A 12 18.81 28.81 39.11
CA ILE A 12 18.04 29.96 38.60
C ILE A 12 18.48 31.22 39.36
N GLY A 13 18.75 32.30 38.65
CA GLY A 13 19.04 33.62 39.20
C GLY A 13 17.82 34.26 39.87
N ALA A 14 18.04 35.20 40.80
CA ALA A 14 16.95 35.96 41.41
C ALA A 14 16.19 36.81 40.38
N ASP A 15 16.81 37.11 39.24
CA ASP A 15 16.23 37.79 38.08
C ASP A 15 15.40 36.86 37.17
N GLY A 16 15.13 35.63 37.61
CA GLY A 16 14.31 34.66 36.87
C GLY A 16 15.01 34.03 35.68
N LYS A 17 16.34 34.11 35.57
CA LYS A 17 17.11 33.53 34.45
C LYS A 17 17.79 32.22 34.82
N ASN A 18 17.89 31.31 33.86
CA ASN A 18 18.68 30.08 33.98
C ASN A 18 20.18 30.41 34.09
N LEU A 19 20.85 29.82 35.06
CA LEU A 19 22.29 29.96 35.28
C LEU A 19 23.05 28.69 34.89
N HIS A 20 22.66 27.55 35.44
CA HIS A 20 23.36 26.27 35.27
C HIS A 20 22.38 25.11 35.12
N PHE A 21 22.69 24.13 34.28
CA PHE A 21 22.01 22.84 34.17
C PHE A 21 23.11 21.79 33.94
N SER A 22 23.62 21.25 35.04
CA SER A 22 24.92 20.59 35.07
C SER A 22 24.90 19.24 35.79
N ASP A 23 25.81 18.36 35.40
CA ASP A 23 26.13 17.13 36.12
C ASP A 23 27.04 17.47 37.32
N PRO A 24 26.57 17.32 38.58
CA PRO A 24 27.37 17.63 39.76
C PRO A 24 28.59 16.72 39.91
N ARG A 25 28.61 15.56 39.21
CA ARG A 25 29.71 14.58 39.28
C ARG A 25 30.90 14.96 38.39
N THR A 26 30.62 15.47 37.20
CA THR A 26 31.65 15.80 36.20
C THR A 26 31.87 17.30 36.05
N GLY A 27 30.94 18.12 36.51
CA GLY A 27 30.93 19.57 36.28
C GLY A 27 30.48 19.97 34.86
N THR A 28 30.08 19.01 34.02
CA THR A 28 29.55 19.28 32.68
C THR A 28 28.28 20.12 32.80
N ASP A 29 28.30 21.35 32.29
CA ASP A 29 27.14 22.25 32.27
C ASP A 29 26.68 22.47 30.84
N ILE A 30 25.39 22.25 30.60
CA ILE A 30 24.78 22.36 29.28
C ILE A 30 23.68 23.43 29.23
N ALA A 31 23.48 24.24 30.27
CA ALA A 31 22.53 25.34 30.20
C ALA A 31 22.91 26.38 29.13
N THR A 32 21.91 26.98 28.49
CA THR A 32 22.07 28.26 27.79
C THR A 32 21.84 29.39 28.79
N PRO A 33 22.92 30.03 29.31
CA PRO A 33 22.80 30.97 30.42
C PRO A 33 22.06 32.25 30.00
N GLY A 34 21.37 32.86 30.96
CA GLY A 34 20.69 34.15 30.75
C GLY A 34 19.32 34.07 30.06
N SER A 35 18.85 32.86 29.72
CA SER A 35 17.49 32.64 29.25
C SER A 35 16.49 32.70 30.42
N PRO A 36 15.27 33.26 30.27
CA PRO A 36 14.26 33.21 31.34
C PRO A 36 13.86 31.78 31.71
N CYS A 37 13.60 31.48 32.98
CA CYS A 37 13.21 30.13 33.43
C CYS A 37 11.72 29.79 33.18
N ALA A 38 10.88 30.78 32.90
CA ALA A 38 9.44 30.64 32.69
C ALA A 38 8.88 31.81 31.87
N TRP A 39 7.71 31.60 31.27
CA TRP A 39 6.96 32.60 30.49
C TRP A 39 5.46 32.55 30.80
N VAL A 40 4.79 33.69 30.66
CA VAL A 40 3.33 33.76 30.63
C VAL A 40 2.87 34.42 29.33
N GLN A 41 1.74 33.98 28.79
CA GLN A 41 1.13 34.60 27.62
C GLN A 41 -0.20 35.26 27.99
N GLN A 42 -0.39 36.51 27.57
CA GLN A 42 -1.64 37.26 27.74
C GLN A 42 -1.79 38.29 26.60
N GLY A 43 -2.99 38.38 26.02
CA GLY A 43 -3.28 39.31 24.93
C GLY A 43 -2.41 39.08 23.69
N GLY A 44 -2.11 37.82 23.37
CA GLY A 44 -1.22 37.42 22.27
C GLY A 44 0.27 37.76 22.45
N LYS A 45 0.68 38.27 23.61
CA LYS A 45 2.09 38.62 23.92
C LYS A 45 2.66 37.71 24.99
N ARG A 46 3.96 37.42 24.89
CA ARG A 46 4.72 36.62 25.87
C ARG A 46 5.53 37.52 26.79
N PHE A 47 5.47 37.24 28.09
CA PHE A 47 6.17 37.96 29.14
C PHE A 47 7.08 37.01 29.93
N PRO A 48 8.39 37.30 30.06
CA PRO A 48 9.31 36.42 30.79
C PRO A 48 9.14 36.57 32.30
N ALA A 49 9.56 35.55 33.05
CA ALA A 49 9.82 35.71 34.47
C ALA A 49 10.97 36.71 34.69
N THR A 50 10.77 37.65 35.61
CA THR A 50 11.74 38.72 35.94
C THR A 50 12.21 38.64 37.39
N THR A 51 11.48 37.93 38.24
CA THR A 51 11.88 37.64 39.62
C THR A 51 11.58 36.19 39.94
N ALA A 52 12.53 35.51 40.58
CA ALA A 52 12.36 34.16 41.07
C ALA A 52 12.89 34.06 42.52
N SER A 53 12.09 33.49 43.42
CA SER A 53 12.49 33.21 44.80
C SER A 53 12.11 31.78 45.19
N PHE A 54 12.95 31.13 45.99
CA PHE A 54 12.74 29.75 46.42
C PHE A 54 12.84 29.65 47.94
N ALA A 55 11.76 29.21 48.58
CA ALA A 55 11.67 28.97 50.02
C ALA A 55 10.63 27.89 50.30
N GLU A 56 10.86 27.05 51.32
CA GLU A 56 9.93 25.98 51.72
C GLU A 56 9.49 25.08 50.55
N GLU A 57 10.45 24.69 49.69
CA GLU A 57 10.20 23.89 48.47
C GLU A 57 9.28 24.55 47.43
N ARG A 58 9.00 25.85 47.55
CA ARG A 58 8.19 26.61 46.60
C ARG A 58 9.02 27.63 45.83
N LEU A 59 8.93 27.54 44.51
CA LEU A 59 9.42 28.51 43.55
C LEU A 59 8.32 29.52 43.25
N LYS A 60 8.51 30.77 43.68
CA LYS A 60 7.63 31.90 43.34
C LYS A 60 8.22 32.68 42.18
N LEU A 61 7.41 32.87 41.14
CA LEU A 61 7.78 33.54 39.89
C LEU A 61 6.90 34.77 39.68
N GLN A 62 7.53 35.92 39.42
CA GLN A 62 6.83 37.13 38.97
C GLN A 62 7.25 37.44 37.54
N PHE A 63 6.28 37.88 36.74
CA PHE A 63 6.47 38.11 35.30
C PHE A 63 6.59 39.60 34.98
N ALA A 64 7.15 39.89 33.80
CA ALA A 64 7.29 41.27 33.33
C ALA A 64 5.93 41.99 33.18
N GLU A 65 4.85 41.26 32.94
CA GLU A 65 3.49 41.81 33.00
C GLU A 65 3.06 41.99 34.46
N PRO A 66 2.73 43.23 34.89
CA PRO A 66 2.38 43.50 36.27
C PRO A 66 1.16 42.70 36.75
N GLY A 67 1.23 42.19 37.99
CA GLY A 67 0.09 41.53 38.66
C GLY A 67 -0.03 40.02 38.40
N ILE A 68 0.87 39.42 37.62
CA ILE A 68 0.93 37.98 37.40
C ILE A 68 2.05 37.36 38.24
N GLU A 69 1.68 36.46 39.15
CA GLU A 69 2.56 35.62 39.97
C GLU A 69 2.15 34.16 39.82
N ALA A 70 3.12 33.25 39.77
CA ALA A 70 2.91 31.82 39.82
C ALA A 70 3.70 31.20 40.98
N VAL A 71 3.09 30.24 41.68
CA VAL A 71 3.73 29.46 42.73
C VAL A 71 3.84 28.01 42.25
N VAL A 72 5.07 27.50 42.21
CA VAL A 72 5.40 26.15 41.74
C VAL A 72 6.11 25.41 42.85
N SER A 73 5.55 24.31 43.35
CA SER A 73 6.28 23.44 44.28
C SER A 73 7.32 22.61 43.52
N VAL A 74 8.49 22.43 44.13
CA VAL A 74 9.62 21.71 43.56
C VAL A 74 10.04 20.60 44.52
N LYS A 75 9.76 19.36 44.15
CA LYS A 75 10.22 18.17 44.88
C LYS A 75 11.53 17.66 44.27
N MET A 76 12.56 17.53 45.10
CA MET A 76 13.86 17.00 44.70
C MET A 76 13.89 15.48 44.92
N GLU A 77 13.71 14.71 43.85
CA GLU A 77 13.88 13.26 43.88
C GLU A 77 15.34 12.89 43.61
N LYS A 78 15.74 11.67 43.94
CA LYS A 78 17.13 11.21 43.84
C LYS A 78 17.76 11.45 42.46
N ARG A 79 16.99 11.29 41.38
CA ARG A 79 17.48 11.35 39.98
C ARG A 79 16.75 12.34 39.08
N TYR A 80 15.74 13.04 39.59
CA TYR A 80 14.96 14.02 38.83
C TYR A 80 14.34 15.07 39.75
N LEU A 81 13.81 16.15 39.18
CA LEU A 81 13.10 17.21 39.91
C LEU A 81 11.64 17.21 39.46
N VAL A 82 10.68 17.36 40.38
CA VAL A 82 9.25 17.47 40.02
C VAL A 82 8.77 18.88 40.30
N PHE A 83 8.26 19.55 39.28
CA PHE A 83 7.66 20.88 39.36
C PHE A 83 6.13 20.74 39.29
N THR A 84 5.39 21.29 40.25
CA THR A 84 3.93 21.29 40.25
C THR A 84 3.40 22.71 40.45
N VAL A 85 2.52 23.18 39.56
CA VAL A 85 1.86 24.48 39.69
C VAL A 85 0.86 24.41 40.84
N GLU A 86 1.04 25.21 41.89
CA GLU A 86 0.12 25.30 43.03
C GLU A 86 -0.96 26.37 42.79
N SER A 87 -0.56 27.54 42.27
CA SER A 87 -1.47 28.66 42.04
C SER A 87 -0.92 29.66 41.03
N VAL A 88 -1.81 30.39 40.36
CA VAL A 88 -1.50 31.55 39.52
C VAL A 88 -2.40 32.70 39.95
N SER A 89 -1.86 33.90 40.17
CA SER A 89 -2.62 35.05 40.70
C SER A 89 -3.67 35.60 39.73
N ASN A 90 -3.53 35.32 38.44
CA ASN A 90 -4.45 35.75 37.38
C ASN A 90 -4.75 34.58 36.44
N GLU A 91 -5.99 34.07 36.47
CA GLU A 91 -6.43 32.95 35.62
C GLU A 91 -6.83 33.38 34.20
N GLN A 92 -6.89 34.69 33.90
CA GLN A 92 -7.21 35.22 32.57
C GLN A 92 -6.01 35.20 31.59
N ILE A 93 -4.94 34.49 31.95
CA ILE A 93 -3.80 34.26 31.07
C ILE A 93 -4.19 33.29 29.94
N GLU A 94 -3.50 33.33 28.81
CA GLU A 94 -3.71 32.37 27.72
C GLU A 94 -2.96 31.06 27.99
N SER A 95 -1.75 31.16 28.54
CA SER A 95 -0.95 30.00 28.96
C SER A 95 0.12 30.39 29.96
N LEU A 96 0.52 29.44 30.81
CA LEU A 96 1.69 29.52 31.67
C LEU A 96 2.69 28.46 31.22
N GLN A 97 3.89 28.89 30.84
CA GLN A 97 5.06 28.05 30.65
C GLN A 97 5.90 28.11 31.92
N PHE A 98 5.62 27.19 32.86
CA PHE A 98 6.22 27.20 34.21
C PHE A 98 7.63 26.58 34.27
N VAL A 99 8.07 25.94 33.18
CA VAL A 99 9.47 25.54 32.96
C VAL A 99 9.89 25.92 31.54
N TYR A 100 11.05 26.54 31.40
CA TYR A 100 11.73 26.83 30.14
C TYR A 100 13.25 26.81 30.33
N ILE A 101 13.92 25.77 29.83
CA ILE A 101 15.36 25.54 30.00
C ILE A 101 15.96 25.16 28.63
N PRO A 102 16.47 26.13 27.86
CA PRO A 102 17.23 25.86 26.65
C PRO A 102 18.61 25.29 27.00
N LEU A 103 19.02 24.24 26.29
CA LEU A 103 20.26 23.53 26.48
C LEU A 103 21.16 23.69 25.24
N SER A 104 22.47 23.68 25.45
CA SER A 104 23.50 23.83 24.41
C SER A 104 23.77 22.52 23.62
N VAL A 105 23.07 21.44 23.98
CA VAL A 105 23.15 20.11 23.36
C VAL A 105 22.37 20.01 22.05
N LYS A 106 22.72 19.03 21.22
CA LYS A 106 22.06 18.72 19.94
C LYS A 106 20.74 17.95 20.13
N GLY A 107 20.60 17.23 21.25
CA GLY A 107 19.49 16.33 21.55
C GLY A 107 19.70 14.95 20.92
N GLN A 108 20.89 14.37 21.10
CA GLN A 108 21.30 13.09 20.51
C GLN A 108 21.83 12.12 21.57
N LEU A 109 21.87 10.82 21.24
CA LEU A 109 22.28 9.76 22.17
C LEU A 109 23.80 9.68 22.40
N ASP A 110 24.60 10.28 21.53
CA ASP A 110 26.07 10.31 21.61
C ASP A 110 26.61 11.41 22.55
N GLU A 111 25.75 12.30 23.04
CA GLU A 111 26.13 13.36 23.97
C GLU A 111 26.37 12.79 25.38
N PRO A 112 27.36 13.29 26.13
CA PRO A 112 27.73 12.71 27.42
C PRO A 112 26.69 12.97 28.53
N PHE A 113 25.92 14.06 28.44
CA PHE A 113 24.92 14.47 29.41
C PHE A 113 23.67 14.96 28.68
N ALA A 114 22.50 14.50 29.10
CA ALA A 114 21.22 14.79 28.45
C ALA A 114 20.20 15.36 29.44
N GLY A 115 19.34 16.23 28.92
CA GLY A 115 18.16 16.74 29.61
C GLY A 115 16.86 16.20 28.99
N CYS A 116 15.85 15.94 29.82
CA CYS A 116 14.51 15.57 29.37
C CYS A 116 13.43 16.16 30.30
N ALA A 117 12.36 16.70 29.73
CA ALA A 117 11.13 17.02 30.43
C ALA A 117 10.11 15.90 30.19
N VAL A 118 9.37 15.50 31.22
CA VAL A 118 8.35 14.44 31.15
C VAL A 118 7.08 14.94 31.83
N SER A 119 5.97 15.06 31.10
CA SER A 119 4.68 15.41 31.70
C SER A 119 4.27 14.29 32.65
N LEU A 120 3.75 14.66 33.84
CA LEU A 120 3.28 13.69 34.83
C LEU A 120 1.77 13.60 34.91
N ASN A 121 1.05 14.36 34.07
CA ASN A 121 -0.39 14.30 33.91
C ASN A 121 -0.82 14.90 32.55
N LEU A 122 -2.10 14.71 32.22
CA LEU A 122 -2.71 15.18 30.98
C LEU A 122 -2.93 16.71 30.94
N GLN A 123 -2.90 17.37 32.09
CA GLN A 123 -3.04 18.82 32.23
C GLN A 123 -1.79 19.57 31.73
N THR A 124 -0.63 18.92 31.74
CA THR A 124 0.65 19.52 31.38
C THR A 124 1.02 19.21 29.95
N ASN A 125 1.20 20.23 29.14
CA ASN A 125 1.72 20.11 27.79
C ASN A 125 3.25 20.18 27.78
N VAL A 126 3.89 19.15 27.25
CA VAL A 126 5.30 19.14 26.92
C VAL A 126 5.39 18.86 25.41
N PRO A 127 5.80 19.82 24.57
CA PRO A 127 5.86 19.62 23.13
C PRO A 127 6.91 18.59 22.68
N GLU A 128 8.05 18.52 23.38
CA GLU A 128 9.13 17.59 23.05
C GLU A 128 8.77 16.14 23.40
N ILE A 129 9.16 15.17 22.57
CA ILE A 129 9.02 13.74 22.92
C ILE A 129 10.06 13.38 24.01
N PRO A 130 9.74 12.51 24.98
CA PRO A 130 10.71 12.02 25.94
C PRO A 130 11.94 11.39 25.27
N GLY A 131 13.13 11.83 25.70
CA GLY A 131 14.42 11.56 25.06
C GLY A 131 15.42 12.70 25.33
N PRO A 132 16.65 12.63 24.79
CA PRO A 132 17.60 13.74 24.90
C PRO A 132 17.06 14.94 24.12
N ASN A 133 16.84 16.06 24.82
CA ASN A 133 16.21 17.25 24.26
C ASN A 133 17.11 18.48 24.34
N ARG A 134 16.93 19.42 23.40
CA ARG A 134 17.61 20.72 23.39
C ARG A 134 16.88 21.81 24.17
N LEU A 135 15.62 21.57 24.49
CA LEU A 135 14.76 22.48 25.22
C LEU A 135 13.91 21.65 26.16
N LEU A 136 13.94 22.01 27.45
CA LEU A 136 13.05 21.44 28.44
C LEU A 136 11.99 22.48 28.73
N GLN A 137 10.73 22.16 28.44
CA GLN A 137 9.64 23.09 28.69
C GLN A 137 8.38 22.35 29.13
N ALA A 138 7.57 23.03 29.94
CA ALA A 138 6.27 22.55 30.37
C ALA A 138 5.29 23.71 30.42
N LEU A 139 4.11 23.49 29.86
CA LEU A 139 3.05 24.48 29.74
C LEU A 139 1.75 23.96 30.34
N CYS A 140 0.92 24.86 30.84
CA CYS A 140 -0.47 24.60 31.19
C CYS A 140 -1.38 25.73 30.69
N TYR A 141 -2.65 25.41 30.50
CA TYR A 141 -3.65 26.29 29.90
C TYR A 141 -4.89 26.35 30.80
N PRO A 142 -5.56 27.50 30.95
CA PRO A 142 -6.77 27.58 31.77
C PRO A 142 -7.84 26.56 31.38
N ARG A 143 -8.00 26.27 30.08
CA ARG A 143 -8.98 25.28 29.57
C ARG A 143 -8.85 23.91 30.23
N PHE A 144 -7.63 23.48 30.52
CA PHE A 144 -7.34 22.16 31.11
C PHE A 144 -7.00 22.24 32.60
N GLY A 145 -7.04 23.46 33.17
CA GLY A 145 -6.61 23.79 34.51
C GLY A 145 -5.16 24.30 34.57
N LEU A 146 -4.90 25.25 35.46
CA LEU A 146 -3.54 25.74 35.76
C LEU A 146 -2.93 25.01 36.98
N ALA A 147 -3.60 25.08 38.13
CA ALA A 147 -3.15 24.40 39.35
C ALA A 147 -3.24 22.88 39.20
N GLY A 148 -2.18 22.16 39.59
CA GLY A 148 -2.04 20.71 39.43
C GLY A 148 -1.19 20.29 38.23
N ALA A 149 -0.89 21.19 37.28
CA ALA A 149 0.04 20.90 36.19
C ALA A 149 1.42 20.50 36.75
N LYS A 150 1.97 19.40 36.27
CA LYS A 150 3.11 18.70 36.83
C LYS A 150 4.05 18.13 35.77
N VAL A 151 5.36 18.38 35.92
CA VAL A 151 6.43 17.87 35.04
C VAL A 151 7.60 17.35 35.86
N ALA A 152 8.24 16.27 35.39
CA ALA A 152 9.56 15.84 35.84
C ALA A 152 10.65 16.40 34.92
N ILE A 153 11.69 16.98 35.51
CA ILE A 153 12.90 17.44 34.85
C ILE A 153 14.05 16.50 35.18
N VAL A 154 14.57 15.84 34.16
CA VAL A 154 15.66 14.87 34.25
C VAL A 154 16.91 15.49 33.65
N GLY A 155 18.03 15.36 34.36
CA GLY A 155 19.37 15.62 33.85
C GLY A 155 20.29 14.51 34.33
N CYS A 156 20.91 13.78 33.41
CA CYS A 156 21.80 12.68 33.75
C CYS A 156 22.74 12.35 32.56
N PRO A 157 23.79 11.55 32.78
CA PRO A 157 24.53 10.91 31.71
C PRO A 157 23.57 10.21 30.76
N THR A 158 23.81 10.30 29.46
CA THR A 158 22.84 9.84 28.46
C THR A 158 22.56 8.34 28.56
N ALA A 159 23.55 7.54 28.91
CA ALA A 159 23.40 6.10 29.18
C ALA A 159 22.44 5.79 30.37
N GLU A 160 22.29 6.73 31.30
CA GLU A 160 21.41 6.60 32.47
C GLU A 160 19.98 7.13 32.20
N LEU A 161 19.74 7.78 31.06
CA LEU A 161 18.49 8.48 30.78
C LEU A 161 17.29 7.53 30.75
N ARG A 162 17.34 6.47 29.93
CA ARG A 162 16.23 5.51 29.82
C ARG A 162 15.86 4.86 31.16
N PRO A 163 16.81 4.31 31.97
CA PRO A 163 16.49 3.83 33.32
C PRO A 163 15.88 4.89 34.24
N THR A 164 16.30 6.15 34.10
CA THR A 164 15.72 7.26 34.89
C THR A 164 14.30 7.56 34.44
N LEU A 165 14.00 7.54 33.13
CA LEU A 165 12.65 7.69 32.61
C LEU A 165 11.73 6.55 33.07
N GLN A 166 12.22 5.30 33.12
CA GLN A 166 11.47 4.18 33.71
C GLN A 166 11.10 4.48 35.16
N THR A 167 12.04 5.00 35.96
CA THR A 167 11.80 5.38 37.35
C THR A 167 10.74 6.49 37.48
N VAL A 168 10.85 7.53 36.64
CA VAL A 168 9.90 8.66 36.62
C VAL A 168 8.49 8.18 36.28
N VAL A 169 8.35 7.39 35.21
CA VAL A 169 7.05 6.91 34.75
C VAL A 169 6.45 5.97 35.80
N SER A 170 7.20 5.02 36.35
CA SER A 170 6.71 4.12 37.41
C SER A 170 6.21 4.85 38.67
N ALA A 171 6.71 6.06 38.95
CA ALA A 171 6.31 6.86 40.10
C ALA A 171 5.10 7.77 39.84
N ALA A 172 4.55 7.78 38.63
CA ALA A 172 3.52 8.74 38.19
C ALA A 172 2.14 8.08 38.03
N PRO A 173 1.30 8.01 39.08
CA PRO A 173 0.04 7.26 39.06
C PRO A 173 -1.01 7.81 38.07
N ASP A 174 -0.86 9.06 37.63
CA ASP A 174 -1.79 9.72 36.69
C ASP A 174 -1.49 9.40 35.22
N LEU A 175 -0.37 8.72 34.93
CA LEU A 175 0.02 8.31 33.59
C LEU A 175 -0.39 6.86 33.31
N PRO A 176 -0.65 6.49 32.04
CA PRO A 176 -0.79 5.09 31.68
C PRO A 176 0.55 4.36 31.87
N HIS A 177 0.49 3.17 32.45
CA HIS A 177 1.64 2.29 32.60
C HIS A 177 1.52 1.10 31.65
N SER A 178 2.40 1.05 30.65
CA SER A 178 2.50 -0.09 29.73
C SER A 178 3.91 -0.68 29.77
N PRO A 179 4.07 -1.98 30.11
CA PRO A 179 5.35 -2.68 29.96
C PRO A 179 5.71 -2.92 28.48
N LEU A 180 4.78 -2.66 27.55
CA LEU A 180 4.98 -2.79 26.11
C LEU A 180 5.25 -1.44 25.43
N GLY A 181 5.25 -0.33 26.18
CA GLY A 181 5.35 1.02 25.63
C GLY A 181 6.27 1.94 26.41
N GLY A 182 6.38 3.19 25.94
CA GLY A 182 7.21 4.22 26.56
C GLY A 182 8.66 3.75 26.76
N PRO A 183 9.24 3.93 27.95
CA PRO A 183 10.65 3.59 28.16
C PRO A 183 10.91 2.07 28.21
N TRP A 184 9.88 1.23 28.23
CA TRP A 184 10.00 -0.24 28.18
C TRP A 184 9.83 -0.83 26.79
N ALA A 185 9.45 -0.04 25.78
CA ALA A 185 9.11 -0.52 24.45
C ALA A 185 10.21 -1.38 23.78
N MET A 186 11.48 -1.05 23.97
CA MET A 186 12.61 -1.82 23.41
C MET A 186 12.88 -3.16 24.11
N ASP A 187 12.28 -3.40 25.28
CA ASP A 187 12.48 -4.65 26.02
C ASP A 187 11.46 -5.73 25.65
N ALA A 188 10.40 -5.38 24.91
CA ALA A 188 9.27 -6.25 24.62
C ALA A 188 9.41 -6.94 23.25
N PRO A 189 9.62 -8.28 23.18
CA PRO A 189 9.82 -8.98 21.91
C PRO A 189 8.65 -8.86 20.92
N ILE A 190 7.42 -8.76 21.41
CA ILE A 190 6.22 -8.63 20.57
C ILE A 190 6.24 -7.35 19.71
N ASN A 191 6.94 -6.30 20.14
CA ASN A 191 7.04 -5.04 19.41
C ASN A 191 7.85 -5.18 18.10
N TYR A 192 8.61 -6.26 17.95
CA TYR A 192 9.45 -6.52 16.79
C TYR A 192 8.81 -7.46 15.76
N GLY A 193 7.57 -7.90 15.98
CA GLY A 193 6.86 -8.83 15.09
C GLY A 193 6.26 -8.16 13.86
N SER A 194 6.25 -8.85 12.73
CA SER A 194 5.55 -8.41 11.52
C SER A 194 4.08 -8.81 11.55
N TYR A 195 3.20 -8.04 10.91
CA TYR A 195 1.76 -8.29 10.94
C TYR A 195 1.08 -8.27 9.57
N LEU A 196 -0.05 -8.98 9.46
CA LEU A 196 -0.88 -9.07 8.25
C LEU A 196 -2.25 -8.43 8.51
N PHE A 197 -2.71 -7.59 7.58
CA PHE A 197 -4.05 -7.01 7.64
C PHE A 197 -5.15 -8.01 7.26
N ASP A 198 -6.19 -8.08 8.09
CA ASP A 198 -7.52 -8.54 7.68
C ASP A 198 -8.46 -7.34 7.52
N THR A 199 -8.93 -7.13 6.30
CA THR A 199 -9.87 -6.04 5.96
C THR A 199 -11.33 -6.49 5.93
N GLY A 200 -11.65 -7.59 6.62
CA GLY A 200 -13.01 -8.10 6.83
C GLY A 200 -13.34 -9.32 5.97
N GLN A 201 -12.45 -10.31 5.99
CA GLN A 201 -12.65 -11.58 5.28
C GLN A 201 -12.51 -12.78 6.22
N MET A 202 -11.93 -12.62 7.40
CA MET A 202 -11.77 -13.71 8.35
C MET A 202 -13.08 -14.02 9.09
N SER A 203 -13.30 -15.31 9.33
CA SER A 203 -14.45 -15.86 10.05
C SER A 203 -14.07 -17.18 10.72
N GLU A 204 -14.99 -17.75 11.50
CA GLU A 204 -14.82 -19.08 12.09
C GLU A 204 -14.57 -20.17 11.03
N ASP A 205 -15.12 -20.00 9.82
CA ASP A 205 -15.05 -21.01 8.76
C ASP A 205 -13.68 -21.05 8.05
N ASN A 206 -12.91 -19.95 8.08
CA ASN A 206 -11.69 -19.81 7.27
C ASN A 206 -10.44 -19.37 8.03
N VAL A 207 -10.50 -19.19 9.36
CA VAL A 207 -9.33 -18.77 10.16
C VAL A 207 -8.10 -19.68 9.98
N ASP A 208 -8.27 -20.99 9.73
CA ASP A 208 -7.12 -21.87 9.48
C ASP A 208 -6.40 -21.55 8.16
N ASP A 209 -7.11 -21.03 7.15
CA ASP A 209 -6.49 -20.54 5.92
C ASP A 209 -5.64 -19.29 6.19
N TRP A 210 -6.08 -18.43 7.11
CA TRP A 210 -5.33 -17.27 7.54
C TRP A 210 -4.10 -17.65 8.37
N VAL A 211 -4.23 -18.61 9.30
CA VAL A 211 -3.08 -19.18 10.03
C VAL A 211 -2.01 -19.69 9.05
N ARG A 212 -2.43 -20.42 8.01
CA ARG A 212 -1.52 -20.89 6.96
C ARG A 212 -0.87 -19.74 6.19
N LEU A 213 -1.63 -18.71 5.84
CA LEU A 213 -1.09 -17.53 5.16
C LEU A 213 -0.04 -16.83 6.03
N CYS A 214 -0.28 -16.66 7.33
CA CYS A 214 0.70 -16.10 8.25
C CYS A 214 2.01 -16.91 8.26
N GLN A 215 1.90 -18.24 8.35
CA GLN A 215 3.05 -19.15 8.27
C GLN A 215 3.77 -19.10 6.91
N ARG A 216 3.07 -18.78 5.82
CA ARG A 216 3.63 -18.59 4.47
C ARG A 216 4.33 -17.25 4.28
N LEU A 217 4.08 -16.28 5.14
CA LEU A 217 4.72 -14.96 5.14
C LEU A 217 5.78 -14.82 6.25
N GLY A 218 5.79 -15.72 7.24
CA GLY A 218 6.64 -15.60 8.44
C GLY A 218 6.12 -14.60 9.47
N VAL A 219 4.89 -14.10 9.32
CA VAL A 219 4.28 -13.12 10.24
C VAL A 219 3.66 -13.82 11.45
N THR A 220 3.70 -13.12 12.59
CA THR A 220 3.26 -13.65 13.90
C THR A 220 2.08 -12.87 14.49
N GLN A 221 1.51 -11.94 13.71
CA GLN A 221 0.46 -11.03 14.15
C GLN A 221 -0.55 -10.83 13.02
N ILE A 222 -1.83 -10.71 13.36
CA ILE A 222 -2.90 -10.31 12.45
C ILE A 222 -3.55 -9.06 13.00
N ASP A 223 -3.79 -8.10 12.12
CA ASP A 223 -4.42 -6.82 12.44
C ASP A 223 -5.82 -6.74 11.82
N PHE A 224 -6.85 -6.75 12.65
CA PHE A 224 -8.25 -6.73 12.23
C PHE A 224 -8.72 -5.29 12.05
N HIS A 225 -8.80 -4.84 10.80
CA HIS A 225 -9.30 -3.52 10.47
C HIS A 225 -10.84 -3.46 10.58
N GLY A 226 -11.33 -2.46 11.30
CA GLY A 226 -12.76 -2.28 11.61
C GLY A 226 -13.66 -2.32 10.39
N GLY A 227 -13.44 -1.42 9.42
CA GLY A 227 -14.11 -1.37 8.10
C GLY A 227 -15.31 -2.32 7.91
N HIS A 228 -15.03 -3.57 7.51
CA HIS A 228 -16.05 -4.61 7.41
C HIS A 228 -16.04 -5.65 8.55
N SER A 229 -14.98 -5.78 9.35
CA SER A 229 -14.91 -6.72 10.48
C SER A 229 -15.83 -6.33 11.64
N PHE A 230 -15.91 -5.04 11.95
CA PHE A 230 -16.72 -4.47 13.02
C PHE A 230 -17.00 -2.98 12.77
N ARG A 231 -18.06 -2.44 13.37
CA ARG A 231 -18.44 -1.05 13.18
C ARG A 231 -17.55 -0.09 13.97
N PHE A 232 -17.05 0.97 13.33
CA PHE A 232 -16.29 2.03 14.02
C PHE A 232 -17.16 2.80 15.02
N GLY A 233 -16.61 3.09 16.20
CA GLY A 233 -17.30 3.76 17.31
C GLY A 233 -17.65 2.77 18.41
N ASP A 234 -18.67 1.94 18.20
CA ASP A 234 -19.14 0.97 19.20
C ASP A 234 -18.49 -0.41 19.11
N CYS A 235 -17.64 -0.63 18.10
CA CYS A 235 -16.91 -1.88 17.85
C CYS A 235 -17.81 -3.11 17.70
N GLU A 236 -19.07 -2.93 17.27
CA GLU A 236 -20.00 -4.05 17.08
C GLU A 236 -19.51 -4.97 15.95
N PRO A 237 -19.28 -6.27 16.21
CA PRO A 237 -18.85 -7.21 15.18
C PRO A 237 -19.82 -7.31 14.01
N ASN A 238 -19.30 -7.51 12.81
CA ASN A 238 -20.14 -7.73 11.63
C ASN A 238 -20.92 -9.04 11.79
N PRO A 239 -22.28 -9.01 11.76
CA PRO A 239 -23.10 -10.18 12.03
C PRO A 239 -23.03 -11.24 10.93
N THR A 240 -22.56 -10.90 9.72
CA THR A 240 -22.35 -11.86 8.62
C THR A 240 -21.09 -12.70 8.86
N LEU A 241 -20.01 -12.09 9.34
CA LEU A 241 -18.75 -12.79 9.64
C LEU A 241 -18.78 -13.45 11.02
N TYR A 242 -19.44 -12.79 11.97
CA TYR A 242 -19.47 -13.13 13.39
C TYR A 242 -20.93 -13.25 13.87
N PRO A 243 -21.65 -14.33 13.50
CA PRO A 243 -23.09 -14.45 13.74
C PRO A 243 -23.49 -14.50 15.21
N LYS A 244 -22.55 -14.77 16.13
CA LYS A 244 -22.74 -14.70 17.59
C LYS A 244 -22.06 -13.49 18.21
N GLY A 245 -21.83 -12.43 17.42
CA GLY A 245 -21.16 -11.20 17.86
C GLY A 245 -19.76 -11.47 18.41
N LYS A 246 -19.44 -10.87 19.56
CA LYS A 246 -18.13 -10.98 20.22
C LYS A 246 -17.70 -12.42 20.50
N ALA A 247 -18.63 -13.34 20.74
CA ALA A 247 -18.30 -14.75 20.99
C ALA A 247 -17.71 -15.44 19.75
N SER A 248 -18.26 -15.17 18.56
CA SER A 248 -17.71 -15.65 17.28
C SER A 248 -16.34 -15.05 17.02
N PHE A 249 -16.17 -13.75 17.26
CA PHE A 249 -14.88 -13.08 17.07
C PHE A 249 -13.81 -13.65 18.00
N LYS A 250 -14.15 -13.83 19.28
CA LYS A 250 -13.28 -14.50 20.26
C LYS A 250 -12.85 -15.89 19.81
N ALA A 251 -13.77 -16.69 19.28
CA ALA A 251 -13.43 -18.04 18.80
C ALA A 251 -12.40 -18.03 17.66
N VAL A 252 -12.43 -17.01 16.78
CA VAL A 252 -11.41 -16.79 15.76
C VAL A 252 -10.07 -16.43 16.41
N ILE A 253 -10.05 -15.49 17.34
CA ILE A 253 -8.82 -15.07 18.05
C ILE A 253 -8.20 -16.23 18.84
N ASP A 254 -9.01 -17.03 19.54
CA ASP A 254 -8.52 -18.19 20.29
C ASP A 254 -7.82 -19.20 19.38
N ARG A 255 -8.27 -19.36 18.13
CA ARG A 255 -7.61 -20.21 17.11
C ARG A 255 -6.31 -19.60 16.60
N LEU A 256 -6.22 -18.27 16.47
CA LEU A 256 -4.96 -17.58 16.16
C LEU A 256 -3.95 -17.75 17.31
N HIS A 257 -4.37 -17.57 18.56
CA HIS A 257 -3.52 -17.77 19.74
C HIS A 257 -3.02 -19.21 19.85
N ALA A 258 -3.87 -20.20 19.55
CA ALA A 258 -3.45 -21.61 19.51
C ALA A 258 -2.36 -21.88 18.46
N ALA A 259 -2.28 -21.04 17.41
CA ALA A 259 -1.23 -21.08 16.40
C ALA A 259 -0.04 -20.14 16.70
N GLY A 260 -0.02 -19.47 17.86
CA GLY A 260 1.03 -18.51 18.24
C GLY A 260 0.95 -17.16 17.53
N ILE A 261 -0.21 -16.80 16.99
CA ILE A 261 -0.42 -15.54 16.25
C ILE A 261 -1.19 -14.56 17.14
N ALA A 262 -0.62 -13.36 17.36
CA ALA A 262 -1.27 -12.30 18.13
C ALA A 262 -2.36 -11.58 17.29
N ALA A 263 -3.40 -11.07 17.94
CA ALA A 263 -4.52 -10.38 17.28
C ALA A 263 -4.57 -8.89 17.61
N GLY A 264 -4.67 -8.03 16.59
CA GLY A 264 -4.76 -6.59 16.69
C GLY A 264 -6.17 -6.06 16.43
N LEU A 265 -6.61 -5.11 17.25
CA LEU A 265 -7.84 -4.35 17.09
C LEU A 265 -7.50 -3.01 16.41
N HIS A 266 -7.73 -2.92 15.10
CA HIS A 266 -7.47 -1.71 14.31
C HIS A 266 -8.77 -0.94 14.08
N THR A 267 -8.95 0.15 14.82
CA THR A 267 -10.15 0.98 14.78
C THR A 267 -9.80 2.44 14.54
N TYR A 268 -10.72 3.17 13.91
CA TYR A 268 -10.63 4.62 13.86
C TYR A 268 -10.88 5.18 15.26
N ALA A 269 -9.94 5.98 15.76
CA ALA A 269 -9.97 6.55 17.10
C ALA A 269 -11.13 7.55 17.22
N PHE A 270 -11.95 7.42 18.28
CA PHE A 270 -13.12 8.26 18.62
C PHE A 270 -14.19 8.49 17.52
N PHE A 271 -13.97 8.09 16.26
CA PHE A 271 -14.90 8.29 15.16
C PHE A 271 -16.09 7.32 15.25
N ILE A 272 -17.26 7.85 14.90
CA ILE A 272 -18.54 7.18 15.06
C ILE A 272 -19.15 6.97 13.66
N ALA A 273 -19.36 5.71 13.30
CA ALA A 273 -20.05 5.37 12.07
C ALA A 273 -21.49 5.88 12.07
N LYS A 274 -21.98 6.30 10.90
CA LYS A 274 -23.36 6.81 10.72
C LYS A 274 -24.45 5.78 11.02
N THR A 275 -24.07 4.51 11.09
CA THR A 275 -24.93 3.37 11.45
C THR A 275 -24.84 2.99 12.93
N CYS A 276 -24.13 3.76 13.76
CA CYS A 276 -24.08 3.53 15.21
C CYS A 276 -25.40 3.92 15.88
N PRO A 277 -25.75 3.27 17.02
CA PRO A 277 -26.91 3.66 17.82
C PRO A 277 -26.87 5.10 18.35
N TRP A 278 -25.69 5.72 18.44
CA TRP A 278 -25.54 7.15 18.79
C TRP A 278 -25.90 8.11 17.66
N VAL A 279 -26.13 7.62 16.44
CA VAL A 279 -26.46 8.44 15.28
C VAL A 279 -27.88 8.18 14.80
N THR A 280 -28.32 6.91 14.85
CA THR A 280 -29.57 6.47 14.23
C THR A 280 -30.31 5.43 15.10
N PRO A 281 -31.65 5.46 15.17
CA PRO A 281 -32.56 6.40 14.49
C PRO A 281 -32.65 7.76 15.17
N VAL A 282 -32.10 7.92 16.38
CA VAL A 282 -32.10 9.19 17.13
C VAL A 282 -30.65 9.63 17.37
N PRO A 283 -30.23 10.82 16.89
CA PRO A 283 -28.86 11.29 17.05
C PRO A 283 -28.59 11.75 18.49
N ASP A 284 -27.50 11.27 19.08
CA ASP A 284 -27.09 11.64 20.44
C ASP A 284 -26.76 13.15 20.50
N PRO A 285 -27.33 13.91 21.44
CA PRO A 285 -27.08 15.36 21.55
C PRO A 285 -25.62 15.69 21.86
N ARG A 286 -24.79 14.71 22.24
CA ARG A 286 -23.36 14.85 22.51
C ARG A 286 -22.46 14.58 21.29
N LEU A 287 -23.00 14.34 20.09
CA LEU A 287 -22.21 14.39 18.85
C LEU A 287 -21.50 15.75 18.72
N GLY A 288 -20.36 15.83 18.04
CA GLY A 288 -19.59 17.06 17.90
C GLY A 288 -20.25 18.06 16.96
N LYS A 289 -20.24 19.35 17.33
CA LYS A 289 -20.75 20.48 16.53
C LYS A 289 -19.67 21.54 16.31
N ASP A 290 -19.63 22.17 15.14
CA ASP A 290 -18.70 23.26 14.81
C ASP A 290 -19.39 24.61 14.53
N ALA A 291 -20.66 24.61 14.15
CA ALA A 291 -21.47 25.80 13.94
C ALA A 291 -22.92 25.61 14.42
N PHE A 292 -23.55 26.73 14.77
CA PHE A 292 -24.96 26.79 15.15
C PHE A 292 -25.66 27.90 14.37
N PHE A 293 -26.88 27.61 13.95
CA PHE A 293 -27.76 28.50 13.22
C PHE A 293 -29.17 28.47 13.84
N THR A 294 -29.98 29.44 13.46
CA THR A 294 -31.37 29.59 13.85
C THR A 294 -32.25 29.43 12.62
N LEU A 295 -33.24 28.54 12.68
CA LEU A 295 -34.18 28.32 11.59
C LEU A 295 -35.02 29.59 11.35
N ALA A 296 -34.99 30.14 10.14
CA ALA A 296 -35.57 31.45 9.84
C ALA A 296 -37.12 31.45 9.74
N GLU A 297 -37.71 30.30 9.41
CA GLU A 297 -39.16 30.09 9.26
C GLU A 297 -39.55 28.64 9.58
N ASP A 298 -40.84 28.36 9.68
CA ASP A 298 -41.33 26.99 9.90
C ASP A 298 -40.98 26.11 8.69
N MET A 299 -40.59 24.86 8.95
CA MET A 299 -40.20 23.90 7.92
C MET A 299 -41.06 22.65 8.03
N THR A 300 -41.66 22.20 6.92
CA THR A 300 -42.43 20.95 6.83
C THR A 300 -41.52 19.76 6.52
N ALA A 301 -41.95 18.52 6.75
CA ALA A 301 -41.14 17.31 6.54
C ALA A 301 -40.70 17.07 5.07
N ASP A 302 -41.32 17.73 4.10
CA ASP A 302 -41.08 17.64 2.66
C ASP A 302 -40.25 18.82 2.09
N THR A 303 -39.89 19.80 2.92
CA THR A 303 -39.08 20.94 2.49
C THR A 303 -37.64 20.51 2.13
N ALA A 304 -37.13 20.95 0.97
CA ALA A 304 -35.79 20.63 0.45
C ALA A 304 -34.74 21.73 0.70
N THR A 305 -35.03 22.67 1.59
CA THR A 305 -34.18 23.81 1.96
C THR A 305 -34.28 24.07 3.46
N VAL A 306 -33.16 24.36 4.10
CA VAL A 306 -33.10 24.76 5.52
C VAL A 306 -32.71 26.25 5.57
N PRO A 307 -33.68 27.17 5.68
CA PRO A 307 -33.42 28.60 5.72
C PRO A 307 -32.92 29.02 7.11
N VAL A 308 -31.84 29.80 7.16
CA VAL A 308 -31.18 30.19 8.42
C VAL A 308 -30.99 31.70 8.53
N VAL A 309 -30.92 32.20 9.77
CA VAL A 309 -30.77 33.63 10.05
C VAL A 309 -29.31 34.08 9.86
N GLU A 310 -28.36 33.28 10.33
CA GLU A 310 -26.94 33.59 10.32
C GLU A 310 -26.30 33.32 8.95
N THR A 311 -25.18 34.00 8.68
CA THR A 311 -24.45 33.85 7.40
C THR A 311 -23.88 32.44 7.22
N THR A 312 -24.07 31.88 6.02
CA THR A 312 -23.51 30.59 5.58
C THR A 312 -22.21 30.75 4.80
N GLU A 313 -21.61 31.94 4.77
CA GLU A 313 -20.41 32.26 3.98
C GLU A 313 -19.28 31.25 4.17
N LYS A 314 -19.04 30.82 5.42
CA LYS A 314 -17.99 29.88 5.81
C LYS A 314 -18.36 28.40 5.62
N MET A 315 -19.60 28.09 5.25
CA MET A 315 -20.04 26.72 5.05
C MET A 315 -19.59 26.19 3.68
N SER A 316 -19.49 24.87 3.57
CA SER A 316 -19.07 24.15 2.36
C SER A 316 -19.96 22.94 2.09
N ALA A 317 -20.27 22.69 0.83
CA ALA A 317 -20.94 21.47 0.37
C ALA A 317 -19.93 20.37 -0.05
N ILE A 318 -18.62 20.65 0.09
CA ILE A 318 -17.56 19.69 -0.20
C ILE A 318 -17.29 18.87 1.05
N ALA A 319 -17.49 17.57 0.96
CA ALA A 319 -17.06 16.58 1.94
C ALA A 319 -16.29 15.45 1.25
N GLY A 320 -15.53 14.67 2.01
CA GLY A 320 -14.71 13.58 1.50
C GLY A 320 -13.75 13.07 2.57
N GLY A 321 -13.08 11.95 2.30
CA GLY A 321 -12.19 11.30 3.27
C GLY A 321 -11.08 12.23 3.81
N ALA A 322 -10.58 13.14 2.96
CA ALA A 322 -9.53 14.10 3.31
C ALA A 322 -10.02 15.43 3.89
N VAL A 323 -11.33 15.67 3.92
CA VAL A 323 -11.91 16.98 4.22
C VAL A 323 -12.38 17.04 5.67
N ARG A 324 -12.01 18.10 6.39
CA ARG A 324 -12.50 18.40 7.74
C ARG A 324 -13.78 19.24 7.64
N ASN A 325 -14.83 18.63 7.09
CA ASN A 325 -16.13 19.28 6.88
C ASN A 325 -17.24 18.21 6.82
N SER A 326 -18.42 18.55 7.37
CA SER A 326 -19.63 17.77 7.17
C SER A 326 -20.55 18.44 6.15
N VAL A 327 -21.51 17.67 5.67
CA VAL A 327 -22.70 18.19 4.98
C VAL A 327 -23.98 17.81 5.72
N THR A 328 -23.87 17.48 7.02
CA THR A 328 -24.99 17.03 7.85
C THR A 328 -25.33 18.08 8.92
N LEU A 329 -26.60 18.47 8.95
CA LEU A 329 -27.22 19.29 9.96
C LEU A 329 -28.01 18.41 10.93
N GLN A 330 -28.12 18.85 12.18
CA GLN A 330 -29.02 18.29 13.19
C GLN A 330 -30.03 19.36 13.62
N ILE A 331 -31.32 19.02 13.55
CA ILE A 331 -32.41 19.82 14.14
C ILE A 331 -33.23 18.85 15.00
N ASP A 332 -33.28 19.10 16.30
CA ASP A 332 -33.89 18.17 17.26
C ASP A 332 -33.33 16.74 17.07
N ASP A 333 -34.20 15.75 16.83
CA ASP A 333 -33.86 14.35 16.59
C ASP A 333 -33.72 14.00 15.09
N GLU A 334 -33.73 14.99 14.20
CA GLU A 334 -33.56 14.79 12.76
C GLU A 334 -32.16 15.17 12.28
N LEU A 335 -31.57 14.31 11.44
CA LEU A 335 -30.41 14.63 10.62
C LEU A 335 -30.82 14.99 9.19
N ILE A 336 -30.21 16.03 8.63
CA ILE A 336 -30.50 16.53 7.29
C ILE A 336 -29.18 16.71 6.54
N THR A 337 -29.04 16.15 5.33
CA THR A 337 -27.85 16.40 4.50
C THR A 337 -28.13 17.41 3.40
N TYR A 338 -27.20 18.29 3.07
CA TYR A 338 -27.33 19.25 1.96
C TYR A 338 -26.26 19.03 0.89
N SER A 339 -26.51 19.48 -0.34
CA SER A 339 -25.50 19.43 -1.42
C SER A 339 -25.20 20.78 -2.06
N ASP A 340 -25.84 21.86 -1.59
CA ASP A 340 -25.58 23.22 -2.05
C ASP A 340 -25.91 24.24 -0.93
N ILE A 341 -25.42 25.48 -1.07
CA ILE A 341 -25.52 26.53 -0.05
C ILE A 341 -25.79 27.89 -0.70
N ALA A 342 -26.84 28.57 -0.24
CA ALA A 342 -27.04 29.98 -0.54
C ALA A 342 -26.18 30.85 0.39
N LYS A 343 -25.03 31.32 -0.12
CA LYS A 343 -24.05 32.16 0.60
C LYS A 343 -24.40 33.66 0.67
N ALA A 344 -25.46 34.09 -0.01
CA ALA A 344 -25.99 35.44 0.05
C ALA A 344 -27.41 35.43 0.67
N PRO A 345 -27.87 36.53 1.29
CA PRO A 345 -29.22 36.60 1.84
C PRO A 345 -30.32 36.37 0.77
N PRO A 346 -31.40 35.63 1.08
CA PRO A 346 -31.63 34.87 2.31
C PRO A 346 -30.70 33.64 2.38
N PHE A 347 -30.05 33.46 3.53
CA PHE A 347 -29.11 32.36 3.73
C PHE A 347 -29.86 31.05 3.91
N ALA A 348 -29.38 29.99 3.27
CA ALA A 348 -29.99 28.67 3.37
C ALA A 348 -28.99 27.57 3.01
N PHE A 349 -29.22 26.39 3.57
CA PHE A 349 -28.72 25.14 3.01
C PHE A 349 -29.74 24.62 2.01
N THR A 350 -29.32 24.24 0.81
CA THR A 350 -30.20 23.90 -0.30
C THR A 350 -29.94 22.48 -0.79
N GLN A 351 -30.88 21.93 -1.58
CA GLN A 351 -30.84 20.54 -2.03
C GLN A 351 -30.75 19.56 -0.84
N CYS A 352 -31.55 19.83 0.18
CA CYS A 352 -31.55 19.07 1.42
C CYS A 352 -32.29 17.73 1.26
N LYS A 353 -31.72 16.69 1.85
CA LYS A 353 -32.34 15.38 2.05
C LYS A 353 -32.67 15.23 3.53
N ARG A 354 -33.97 15.12 3.81
CA ARG A 354 -34.59 14.94 5.13
C ARG A 354 -34.46 13.50 5.62
N GLY A 355 -34.55 13.28 6.93
CA GLY A 355 -34.44 11.95 7.54
C GLY A 355 -33.13 11.21 7.19
N ALA A 356 -32.03 11.95 7.10
CA ALA A 356 -30.75 11.40 6.70
C ALA A 356 -30.28 10.34 7.70
N TRP A 357 -29.57 9.33 7.20
CA TRP A 357 -28.99 8.25 8.01
C TRP A 357 -30.01 7.43 8.83
N GLY A 358 -31.30 7.50 8.49
CA GLY A 358 -32.37 6.73 9.13
C GLY A 358 -33.07 7.44 10.28
N THR A 359 -32.84 8.74 10.48
CA THR A 359 -33.67 9.55 11.37
C THR A 359 -35.05 9.82 10.77
N GLU A 360 -36.02 10.17 11.62
CA GLU A 360 -37.37 10.51 11.16
C GLU A 360 -37.42 11.96 10.63
N ALA A 361 -38.09 12.17 9.50
CA ALA A 361 -38.32 13.51 8.95
C ALA A 361 -39.57 14.14 9.58
N VAL A 362 -39.43 15.27 10.26
CA VAL A 362 -40.54 15.92 11.01
C VAL A 362 -40.69 17.40 10.65
N ALA A 363 -41.75 18.05 11.14
CA ALA A 363 -41.87 19.50 11.02
C ALA A 363 -41.02 20.18 12.11
N HIS A 364 -40.32 21.26 11.77
CA HIS A 364 -39.56 22.07 12.72
C HIS A 364 -40.10 23.50 12.74
N ALA A 365 -40.27 24.05 13.95
CA ALA A 365 -40.76 25.41 14.13
C ALA A 365 -39.65 26.43 13.90
N LYS A 366 -40.04 27.62 13.42
CA LYS A 366 -39.20 28.80 13.37
C LYS A 366 -38.47 29.02 14.70
N ASN A 367 -37.22 29.44 14.61
CA ASN A 367 -36.26 29.60 15.72
C ASN A 367 -35.75 28.28 16.32
N ALA A 368 -36.06 27.12 15.73
CA ALA A 368 -35.39 25.88 16.09
C ALA A 368 -33.87 26.02 15.87
N LYS A 369 -33.10 25.37 16.74
CA LYS A 369 -31.64 25.37 16.67
C LYS A 369 -31.20 24.38 15.59
N VAL A 370 -30.41 24.87 14.65
CA VAL A 370 -29.80 24.06 13.60
C VAL A 370 -28.32 23.93 13.92
N ALA A 371 -27.87 22.72 14.20
CA ALA A 371 -26.47 22.41 14.48
C ALA A 371 -25.80 21.84 13.23
N HIS A 372 -24.62 22.34 12.88
CA HIS A 372 -23.76 21.69 11.88
C HIS A 372 -22.85 20.67 12.59
N LEU A 373 -22.86 19.42 12.13
CA LEU A 373 -22.11 18.34 12.75
C LEU A 373 -20.64 18.36 12.30
N LYS A 374 -19.76 17.86 13.17
CA LYS A 374 -18.36 17.61 12.83
C LYS A 374 -18.19 16.26 12.14
N GLU A 375 -17.50 16.26 11.01
CA GLU A 375 -17.19 15.06 10.24
C GLU A 375 -15.75 15.10 9.72
N CYS A 376 -15.08 13.95 9.80
CA CYS A 376 -13.80 13.70 9.14
C CYS A 376 -13.75 12.22 8.74
N PHE A 377 -13.04 11.89 7.67
CA PHE A 377 -12.98 10.53 7.12
C PHE A 377 -14.35 9.89 6.79
N GLY A 378 -15.38 10.72 6.60
CA GLY A 378 -16.76 10.26 6.39
C GLY A 378 -17.51 9.80 7.65
N LEU A 379 -16.95 10.02 8.84
CA LEU A 379 -17.47 9.60 10.14
C LEU A 379 -17.72 10.81 11.06
N PHE A 380 -18.68 10.68 11.98
CA PHE A 380 -18.93 11.71 13.00
C PHE A 380 -17.98 11.57 14.18
N THR A 381 -17.98 12.58 15.04
CA THR A 381 -17.14 12.63 16.25
C THR A 381 -18.00 12.92 17.47
N PRO A 382 -17.58 12.55 18.68
CA PRO A 382 -18.16 13.06 19.91
C PRO A 382 -17.80 14.55 20.11
N ASP A 383 -18.60 15.26 20.90
CA ASP A 383 -18.16 16.50 21.54
C ASP A 383 -17.03 16.15 22.53
N ALA A 384 -15.90 16.83 22.37
CA ALA A 384 -14.64 16.53 23.06
C ALA A 384 -14.72 16.66 24.60
N ASP A 385 -15.59 17.53 25.09
CA ASP A 385 -15.80 17.80 26.51
C ASP A 385 -16.93 16.96 27.11
N SER A 386 -17.70 16.25 26.27
CA SER A 386 -18.78 15.37 26.71
C SER A 386 -18.29 13.99 27.18
N THR A 387 -19.17 13.27 27.87
CA THR A 387 -18.94 11.86 28.26
C THR A 387 -18.97 10.90 27.08
N LEU A 388 -19.49 11.30 25.90
CA LEU A 388 -19.54 10.41 24.74
C LEU A 388 -18.13 10.00 24.27
N LEU A 389 -17.14 10.90 24.39
CA LEU A 389 -15.74 10.57 24.09
C LEU A 389 -15.24 9.40 24.96
N THR A 390 -15.59 9.39 26.25
CA THR A 390 -15.20 8.32 27.17
C THR A 390 -16.04 7.05 27.00
N ASP A 391 -17.30 7.18 26.55
CA ASP A 391 -18.16 6.04 26.21
C ASP A 391 -17.63 5.27 24.99
N VAL A 392 -17.17 5.99 23.95
CA VAL A 392 -16.52 5.38 22.77
C VAL A 392 -15.19 4.71 23.15
N ALA A 393 -14.39 5.36 24.00
CA ALA A 393 -13.16 4.77 24.54
C ALA A 393 -13.45 3.46 25.31
N ALA A 394 -14.53 3.45 26.11
CA ALA A 394 -14.95 2.26 26.82
C ALA A 394 -15.34 1.12 25.89
N LYS A 395 -16.06 1.38 24.78
CA LYS A 395 -16.40 0.35 23.79
C LYS A 395 -15.19 -0.29 23.12
N THR A 396 -14.16 0.51 22.85
CA THR A 396 -12.88 0.01 22.33
C THR A 396 -12.21 -0.94 23.35
N ALA A 397 -12.12 -0.53 24.62
CA ALA A 397 -11.54 -1.36 25.68
C ALA A 397 -12.37 -2.63 25.95
N GLU A 398 -13.70 -2.55 25.94
CA GLU A 398 -14.60 -3.71 26.05
C GLU A 398 -14.34 -4.72 24.93
N MET A 399 -14.26 -4.28 23.67
CA MET A 399 -13.98 -5.17 22.54
C MET A 399 -12.62 -5.87 22.69
N PHE A 400 -11.58 -5.10 23.05
CA PHE A 400 -10.25 -5.64 23.31
C PHE A 400 -10.27 -6.73 24.38
N ASN A 401 -10.85 -6.42 25.54
CA ASN A 401 -10.91 -7.31 26.70
C ASN A 401 -11.76 -8.56 26.44
N ASP A 402 -12.98 -8.39 25.90
CA ASP A 402 -13.96 -9.46 25.76
C ASP A 402 -13.55 -10.49 24.71
N CYS A 403 -12.89 -10.05 23.63
CA CYS A 403 -12.44 -10.94 22.56
C CYS A 403 -11.02 -11.46 22.75
N GLY A 404 -10.20 -10.80 23.59
CA GLY A 404 -8.86 -11.25 23.94
C GLY A 404 -7.73 -10.71 23.05
N PHE A 405 -7.94 -9.62 22.33
CA PHE A 405 -6.91 -8.96 21.49
C PHE A 405 -5.63 -8.66 22.25
N ASP A 406 -4.50 -8.54 21.55
CA ASP A 406 -3.15 -8.28 22.09
C ASP A 406 -2.61 -6.91 21.66
N MET A 407 -3.07 -6.43 20.51
CA MET A 407 -2.66 -5.16 19.91
C MET A 407 -3.88 -4.23 19.73
N ILE A 408 -3.65 -2.93 19.80
CA ILE A 408 -4.60 -1.89 19.39
C ILE A 408 -3.88 -0.96 18.41
N TYR A 409 -4.47 -0.76 17.24
CA TYR A 409 -4.09 0.30 16.31
C TYR A 409 -5.18 1.37 16.32
N LEU A 410 -4.85 2.57 16.80
CA LEU A 410 -5.74 3.73 16.81
C LEU A 410 -5.51 4.56 15.55
N ASP A 411 -6.17 4.15 14.46
CA ASP A 411 -6.12 4.86 13.19
C ASP A 411 -6.93 6.15 13.23
N ALA A 412 -6.70 7.02 12.25
CA ALA A 412 -7.36 8.32 12.15
C ALA A 412 -7.18 9.23 13.40
N LEU A 413 -6.33 8.86 14.37
CA LEU A 413 -6.02 9.67 15.54
C LEU A 413 -5.37 11.00 15.13
N ASP A 414 -4.72 11.06 13.97
CA ASP A 414 -4.25 12.28 13.28
C ASP A 414 -5.36 13.25 12.85
N GLY A 415 -6.63 12.84 12.94
CA GLY A 415 -7.80 13.72 12.84
C GLY A 415 -8.23 14.35 14.16
N GLU A 416 -7.47 14.22 15.25
CA GLU A 416 -7.80 14.76 16.60
C GLU A 416 -8.03 16.27 16.64
N ASP A 417 -7.55 17.02 15.63
CA ASP A 417 -7.83 18.45 15.49
C ASP A 417 -9.32 18.74 15.29
N ILE A 418 -10.09 17.80 14.76
CA ILE A 418 -11.54 17.96 14.59
C ILE A 418 -12.27 18.12 15.93
N LEU A 419 -11.75 17.54 17.01
CA LEU A 419 -12.42 17.52 18.32
C LEU A 419 -12.54 18.92 18.91
N ALA A 420 -11.44 19.69 18.90
CA ALA A 420 -11.40 21.02 19.52
C ALA A 420 -10.40 22.02 18.88
N GLY A 421 -9.99 21.78 17.63
CA GLY A 421 -9.01 22.57 16.90
C GLY A 421 -7.57 22.16 17.16
N GLY A 422 -6.68 22.45 16.20
CA GLY A 422 -5.26 22.07 16.24
C GLY A 422 -4.50 22.38 17.55
N PRO A 423 -4.66 23.56 18.19
CA PRO A 423 -3.99 23.86 19.45
C PRO A 423 -4.38 22.95 20.64
N ASN A 424 -5.54 22.29 20.58
CA ASN A 424 -6.06 21.42 21.64
C ASN A 424 -5.98 19.92 21.30
N ALA A 425 -5.56 19.58 20.07
CA ALA A 425 -5.43 18.23 19.54
C ALA A 425 -4.69 17.29 20.50
N TRP A 426 -3.48 17.71 20.92
CA TRP A 426 -2.59 16.96 21.83
C TRP A 426 -3.28 16.48 23.11
N HIS A 427 -4.27 17.24 23.62
CA HIS A 427 -4.97 16.91 24.86
C HIS A 427 -6.07 15.88 24.63
N TYR A 428 -6.95 16.10 23.64
CA TYR A 428 -8.14 15.26 23.46
C TYR A 428 -7.83 13.90 22.82
N GLY A 429 -6.86 13.82 21.89
CA GLY A 429 -6.38 12.52 21.41
C GLY A 429 -5.75 11.71 22.55
N SER A 430 -4.86 12.33 23.33
CA SER A 430 -4.30 11.71 24.54
C SER A 430 -5.36 11.28 25.55
N LYS A 431 -6.37 12.12 25.80
CA LYS A 431 -7.48 11.82 26.70
C LYS A 431 -8.17 10.53 26.27
N PHE A 432 -8.48 10.40 25.00
CA PHE A 432 -9.11 9.19 24.45
C PHE A 432 -8.24 7.95 24.69
N VAL A 433 -6.95 8.02 24.37
CA VAL A 433 -6.01 6.90 24.58
C VAL A 433 -5.86 6.54 26.07
N PHE A 434 -5.77 7.53 26.95
CA PHE A 434 -5.64 7.30 28.39
C PHE A 434 -6.90 6.66 28.97
N GLU A 435 -8.08 7.05 28.50
CA GLU A 435 -9.35 6.44 28.90
C GLU A 435 -9.47 4.99 28.43
N ILE A 436 -8.95 4.63 27.26
CA ILE A 436 -8.82 3.22 26.86
C ILE A 436 -7.90 2.49 27.85
N CYS A 437 -6.68 3.00 28.05
CA CYS A 437 -5.65 2.33 28.86
C CYS A 437 -6.10 2.07 30.30
N LYS A 438 -6.86 3.00 30.92
CA LYS A 438 -7.44 2.83 32.26
C LYS A 438 -8.40 1.63 32.37
N ARG A 439 -8.94 1.15 31.24
CA ARG A 439 -9.98 0.11 31.17
C ARG A 439 -9.48 -1.22 30.60
N LEU A 440 -8.20 -1.33 30.23
CA LEU A 440 -7.64 -2.58 29.72
C LEU A 440 -7.35 -3.56 30.86
N ASN A 441 -7.73 -4.83 30.66
CA ASN A 441 -7.45 -5.92 31.61
C ASN A 441 -6.03 -6.47 31.48
N LYS A 442 -5.38 -6.23 30.34
CA LYS A 442 -3.97 -6.55 30.07
C LYS A 442 -3.33 -5.44 29.22
N PRO A 443 -2.00 -5.27 29.24
CA PRO A 443 -1.32 -4.34 28.34
C PRO A 443 -1.59 -4.67 26.87
N ALA A 444 -1.73 -3.64 26.04
CA ALA A 444 -1.81 -3.77 24.59
C ALA A 444 -0.50 -3.33 23.94
N LEU A 445 -0.07 -4.02 22.88
CA LEU A 445 0.84 -3.43 21.90
C LEU A 445 0.07 -2.28 21.23
N MET A 446 0.54 -1.05 21.37
CA MET A 446 -0.20 0.14 20.96
C MET A 446 0.49 0.88 19.81
N GLU A 447 -0.25 1.10 18.73
CA GLU A 447 0.12 1.91 17.57
C GLU A 447 -0.98 2.92 17.23
N MET A 448 -0.64 3.97 16.48
CA MET A 448 -1.56 5.06 16.14
C MET A 448 -1.01 5.98 15.03
N SER A 449 -1.90 6.69 14.32
CA SER A 449 -1.55 7.51 13.15
C SER A 449 -0.92 8.89 13.46
N THR A 450 -1.01 9.37 14.71
CA THR A 450 -0.31 10.58 15.19
C THR A 450 0.70 10.26 16.29
N PHE A 451 1.57 11.21 16.64
CA PHE A 451 2.52 11.03 17.73
C PHE A 451 2.97 12.34 18.38
N HIS A 452 2.65 12.50 19.65
CA HIS A 452 3.11 13.59 20.53
C HIS A 452 3.40 13.06 21.94
N HIS A 453 3.94 13.90 22.82
CA HIS A 453 4.52 13.52 24.11
C HIS A 453 3.72 12.51 24.93
N HIS A 454 2.44 12.78 25.19
CA HIS A 454 1.59 11.92 26.02
C HIS A 454 1.32 10.54 25.42
N LEU A 455 1.44 10.38 24.10
CA LEU A 455 1.27 9.08 23.45
C LEU A 455 2.51 8.20 23.60
N TRP A 456 3.67 8.79 23.91
CA TRP A 456 4.91 8.03 24.10
C TRP A 456 4.78 6.96 25.19
N PHE A 457 4.08 7.24 26.30
CA PHE A 457 3.94 6.31 27.43
C PHE A 457 3.33 4.95 27.05
N VAL A 458 2.52 4.91 26.00
CA VAL A 458 1.82 3.71 25.56
C VAL A 458 2.33 3.18 24.23
N ARG A 459 2.93 4.03 23.38
CA ARG A 459 3.44 3.64 22.07
C ARG A 459 4.46 2.51 22.19
N SER A 460 4.23 1.44 21.43
CA SER A 460 5.02 0.21 21.47
C SER A 460 6.10 0.12 20.40
N ARG A 461 5.87 0.73 19.24
CA ARG A 461 6.82 0.84 18.13
C ARG A 461 6.43 1.98 17.22
N MET A 462 7.38 2.44 16.43
CA MET A 462 7.22 3.58 15.52
C MET A 462 7.20 3.12 14.07
N GLU A 463 6.47 3.89 13.25
CA GLU A 463 6.40 3.83 11.78
C GLU A 463 5.37 2.85 11.18
N ALA A 464 4.28 3.45 10.71
CA ALA A 464 3.10 2.85 10.09
C ALA A 464 2.67 3.68 8.86
N TRP A 465 3.60 3.90 7.92
CA TRP A 465 3.31 4.63 6.68
C TRP A 465 2.66 3.69 5.67
N ASP A 466 1.70 4.21 4.91
CA ASP A 466 1.09 3.50 3.79
C ASP A 466 2.11 3.03 2.75
N HIS A 467 1.80 1.91 2.11
CA HIS A 467 2.63 1.33 1.06
C HIS A 467 2.84 2.27 -0.13
N PRO A 468 3.98 2.24 -0.82
CA PRO A 468 4.11 2.94 -2.09
C PRO A 468 3.31 2.20 -3.17
N ASN A 469 2.92 2.93 -4.21
CA ASN A 469 2.47 2.35 -5.47
C ASN A 469 3.60 2.30 -6.50
N ARG A 470 4.76 2.91 -6.21
CA ARG A 470 5.92 2.95 -7.09
C ARG A 470 7.19 3.45 -6.40
N SER A 471 8.34 3.22 -7.03
CA SER A 471 9.66 3.61 -6.51
C SER A 471 9.94 2.97 -5.15
N HIS A 472 9.62 1.68 -5.05
CA HIS A 472 9.61 0.88 -3.82
C HIS A 472 10.89 1.05 -2.99
N LYS A 473 12.07 0.81 -3.59
CA LYS A 473 13.38 0.88 -2.90
C LYS A 473 13.69 2.27 -2.33
N ARG A 474 13.34 3.35 -3.02
CA ARG A 474 13.51 4.72 -2.51
C ARG A 474 12.61 5.02 -1.33
N PHE A 475 11.38 4.51 -1.37
CA PHE A 475 10.44 4.64 -0.25
C PHE A 475 10.92 3.83 0.97
N ILE A 476 11.46 2.62 0.75
CA ILE A 476 12.08 1.79 1.80
C ILE A 476 13.22 2.56 2.49
N ASP A 477 14.10 3.20 1.74
CA ASP A 477 15.21 3.99 2.31
C ASP A 477 14.72 5.18 3.15
N GLN A 478 13.62 5.82 2.74
CA GLN A 478 13.03 6.93 3.51
C GLN A 478 12.51 6.46 4.86
N HIS A 479 11.92 5.26 4.92
CA HIS A 479 11.45 4.65 6.18
C HIS A 479 12.64 4.30 7.07
N ALA A 480 13.59 3.51 6.54
CA ALA A 480 14.78 3.09 7.28
C ALA A 480 15.55 4.28 7.89
N ALA A 481 15.64 5.40 7.16
CA ALA A 481 16.28 6.61 7.67
C ALA A 481 15.58 7.23 8.90
N GLN A 482 14.27 7.03 9.11
CA GLN A 482 13.57 7.55 10.30
C GLN A 482 13.93 6.80 11.58
N ILE A 483 14.25 5.50 11.49
CA ILE A 483 14.58 4.66 12.64
C ILE A 483 15.75 5.24 13.42
N ASP A 484 16.84 5.53 12.72
CA ASP A 484 18.05 6.12 13.30
C ASP A 484 17.86 7.57 13.70
N ALA A 485 17.31 8.39 12.78
CA ALA A 485 17.23 9.83 12.98
C ALA A 485 16.23 10.22 14.08
N ARG A 486 15.24 9.37 14.37
CA ARG A 486 14.11 9.73 15.26
C ARG A 486 13.81 8.72 16.34
N TYR A 487 13.68 7.43 16.03
CA TYR A 487 13.02 6.48 16.95
C TYR A 487 13.95 5.98 18.06
N ARG A 488 15.22 5.71 17.73
CA ARG A 488 16.23 5.27 18.72
C ARG A 488 16.37 6.27 19.87
N ARG A 489 16.43 7.57 19.59
CA ARG A 489 16.56 8.63 20.63
C ARG A 489 15.36 8.75 21.56
N MET A 490 14.19 8.30 21.15
CA MET A 490 12.98 8.25 21.99
C MET A 490 12.74 6.88 22.61
N PHE A 491 13.72 5.97 22.56
CA PHE A 491 13.66 4.63 23.15
C PHE A 491 12.50 3.78 22.62
N GLN A 492 12.23 3.88 21.32
CA GLN A 492 11.16 3.14 20.64
C GLN A 492 11.74 2.19 19.57
N PRO A 493 11.25 0.94 19.49
CA PRO A 493 11.50 0.07 18.33
C PRO A 493 11.02 0.71 17.03
N GLY A 494 11.76 0.50 15.94
CA GLY A 494 11.33 0.84 14.59
C GLY A 494 10.49 -0.26 13.94
N HIS A 495 9.83 0.09 12.84
CA HIS A 495 8.99 -0.80 12.03
C HIS A 495 8.95 -0.22 10.60
N LEU A 496 9.13 -1.00 9.52
CA LEU A 496 9.22 -0.41 8.17
C LEU A 496 7.88 -0.01 7.54
N GLY A 497 6.81 0.15 8.31
CA GLY A 497 5.48 0.53 7.80
C GLY A 497 4.76 -0.58 7.00
N TRP A 498 3.78 -0.15 6.20
CA TRP A 498 2.84 -1.03 5.49
C TRP A 498 3.28 -1.27 4.05
N TRP A 499 3.11 -2.50 3.56
CA TRP A 499 3.52 -2.91 2.22
C TRP A 499 2.44 -3.72 1.53
N ALA A 500 2.22 -3.48 0.25
CA ALA A 500 1.33 -4.27 -0.59
C ALA A 500 2.12 -4.81 -1.78
N PHE A 501 2.02 -6.11 -2.04
CA PHE A 501 2.67 -6.73 -3.18
C PHE A 501 1.87 -6.44 -4.45
N LYS A 502 2.47 -5.71 -5.38
CA LYS A 502 1.82 -5.21 -6.58
C LYS A 502 2.15 -6.06 -7.80
N THR A 503 1.14 -6.26 -8.64
CA THR A 503 1.32 -6.68 -10.03
C THR A 503 1.06 -5.50 -10.95
N TRP A 504 1.52 -5.56 -12.18
CA TRP A 504 1.26 -4.49 -13.14
C TRP A 504 -0.25 -4.36 -13.43
N THR A 505 -0.72 -3.12 -13.47
CA THR A 505 -2.12 -2.74 -13.73
C THR A 505 -2.17 -1.68 -14.82
N ASP A 506 -1.46 -0.58 -14.61
CA ASP A 506 -1.32 0.53 -15.54
C ASP A 506 -0.02 1.32 -15.25
N PRO A 507 0.35 2.33 -16.06
CA PRO A 507 1.59 3.11 -15.87
C PRO A 507 1.70 3.97 -14.61
N GLN A 508 0.66 4.06 -13.78
CA GLN A 508 0.69 4.79 -12.51
C GLN A 508 1.27 3.96 -11.36
N GLU A 509 1.35 2.63 -11.51
CA GLU A 509 1.84 1.67 -10.52
C GLU A 509 3.06 0.89 -11.06
N GLU A 510 4.02 0.60 -10.19
CA GLU A 510 5.14 -0.31 -10.50
C GLU A 510 4.87 -1.68 -9.85
N PRO A 511 5.04 -2.80 -10.58
CA PRO A 511 4.96 -4.12 -9.97
C PRO A 511 6.05 -4.29 -8.92
N THR A 512 5.81 -5.20 -7.98
CA THR A 512 6.81 -5.61 -6.99
C THR A 512 7.52 -6.85 -7.49
N PHE A 513 8.84 -6.79 -7.61
CA PHE A 513 9.68 -7.91 -8.00
C PHE A 513 10.31 -8.60 -6.78
N PRO A 514 10.85 -9.82 -6.92
CA PRO A 514 11.58 -10.48 -5.84
C PRO A 514 12.67 -9.60 -5.21
N ASP A 515 13.41 -8.84 -6.04
CA ASP A 515 14.47 -7.95 -5.56
C ASP A 515 13.97 -6.76 -4.74
N ASP A 516 12.75 -6.28 -4.98
CA ASP A 516 12.13 -5.27 -4.11
C ASP A 516 11.83 -5.84 -2.72
N ILE A 517 11.37 -7.10 -2.66
CA ILE A 517 11.07 -7.80 -1.40
C ILE A 517 12.35 -8.17 -0.65
N GLU A 518 13.39 -8.62 -1.36
CA GLU A 518 14.72 -8.84 -0.77
C GLU A 518 15.30 -7.55 -0.20
N TYR A 519 15.17 -6.43 -0.93
CA TYR A 519 15.61 -5.13 -0.44
C TYR A 519 14.87 -4.72 0.84
N LEU A 520 13.53 -4.80 0.84
CA LEU A 520 12.69 -4.50 2.00
C LEU A 520 13.06 -5.35 3.22
N CYS A 521 13.09 -6.67 3.05
CA CYS A 521 13.34 -7.59 4.14
C CYS A 521 14.82 -7.55 4.61
N GLY A 522 15.74 -7.26 3.69
CA GLY A 522 17.14 -6.96 4.02
C GLY A 522 17.27 -5.74 4.92
N LYS A 523 16.52 -4.65 4.64
CA LYS A 523 16.46 -3.49 5.55
C LYS A 523 15.85 -3.84 6.90
N CYS A 524 14.85 -4.71 6.95
CA CYS A 524 14.31 -5.23 8.22
C CYS A 524 15.37 -5.98 9.04
N ILE A 525 16.20 -6.82 8.41
CA ILE A 525 17.31 -7.51 9.10
C ILE A 525 18.35 -6.49 9.58
N GLY A 526 18.76 -5.55 8.73
CA GLY A 526 19.75 -4.53 9.08
C GLY A 526 19.32 -3.60 10.21
N ASN A 527 18.03 -3.29 10.32
CA ASN A 527 17.45 -2.41 11.34
C ASN A 527 16.85 -3.15 12.53
N GLU A 528 16.81 -4.48 12.51
CA GLU A 528 16.13 -5.33 13.48
C GLU A 528 14.66 -4.94 13.70
N CYS A 529 13.91 -4.68 12.62
CA CYS A 529 12.51 -4.23 12.72
C CYS A 529 11.55 -5.14 11.94
N GLY A 530 10.27 -5.11 12.32
CA GLY A 530 9.19 -5.79 11.60
C GLY A 530 8.61 -4.93 10.47
N LEU A 531 7.64 -5.48 9.75
CA LEU A 531 6.86 -4.78 8.71
C LEU A 531 5.38 -5.23 8.72
N SER A 532 4.51 -4.52 8.01
CA SER A 532 3.10 -4.93 7.83
C SER A 532 2.79 -5.25 6.38
N ILE A 533 1.95 -6.25 6.15
CA ILE A 533 1.50 -6.64 4.82
C ILE A 533 0.01 -6.35 4.64
N MET A 534 -0.32 -5.75 3.50
CA MET A 534 -1.67 -5.46 3.02
C MET A 534 -1.94 -6.13 1.67
N GLY A 535 -3.21 -6.33 1.34
CA GLY A 535 -3.64 -6.73 -0.01
C GLY A 535 -3.46 -8.21 -0.35
N ILE A 536 -2.90 -9.01 0.56
CA ILE A 536 -2.81 -10.46 0.42
C ILE A 536 -3.82 -11.16 1.33
N THR A 537 -4.55 -12.13 0.78
CA THR A 537 -5.54 -12.94 1.48
C THR A 537 -5.33 -14.39 1.09
N PRO A 538 -5.90 -15.37 1.81
CA PRO A 538 -5.77 -16.77 1.42
C PRO A 538 -6.25 -17.03 -0.01
N ALA A 539 -7.29 -16.31 -0.46
CA ALA A 539 -7.80 -16.41 -1.82
C ALA A 539 -6.87 -15.76 -2.86
N SER A 540 -6.32 -14.57 -2.57
CA SER A 540 -5.47 -13.87 -3.56
C SER A 540 -4.11 -14.53 -3.74
N LEU A 541 -3.55 -15.13 -2.68
CA LEU A 541 -2.27 -15.87 -2.73
C LEU A 541 -2.26 -16.90 -3.87
N TYR A 542 -3.36 -17.61 -4.11
CA TYR A 542 -3.42 -18.62 -5.17
C TYR A 542 -3.92 -18.09 -6.51
N LYS A 543 -4.66 -16.98 -6.54
CA LYS A 543 -5.21 -16.37 -7.76
C LYS A 543 -4.20 -15.49 -8.50
N VAL A 544 -3.25 -14.87 -7.78
CA VAL A 544 -2.26 -13.97 -8.36
C VAL A 544 -0.91 -14.70 -8.43
N PRO A 545 -0.42 -15.09 -9.62
CA PRO A 545 0.74 -15.97 -9.75
C PRO A 545 2.03 -15.45 -9.11
N ALA A 546 2.24 -14.13 -9.05
CA ALA A 546 3.42 -13.54 -8.42
C ALA A 546 3.47 -13.75 -6.89
N LEU A 547 2.32 -13.69 -6.19
CA LEU A 547 2.27 -13.57 -4.74
C LEU A 547 2.92 -14.74 -3.99
N PRO A 548 2.76 -16.01 -4.38
CA PRO A 548 3.43 -17.13 -3.71
C PRO A 548 4.95 -17.03 -3.74
N ARG A 549 5.53 -16.58 -4.85
CA ARG A 549 6.98 -16.41 -4.99
C ARG A 549 7.47 -15.28 -4.07
N LEU A 550 6.77 -14.15 -4.06
CA LEU A 550 7.11 -13.01 -3.19
C LEU A 550 6.94 -13.35 -1.69
N ALA A 551 5.88 -14.08 -1.33
CA ALA A 551 5.64 -14.54 0.04
C ALA A 551 6.75 -15.48 0.54
N ALA A 552 7.26 -16.37 -0.34
CA ALA A 552 8.35 -17.27 0.01
C ALA A 552 9.66 -16.51 0.32
N VAL A 553 9.97 -15.46 -0.44
CA VAL A 553 11.11 -14.57 -0.15
C VAL A 553 10.93 -13.93 1.22
N MET A 554 9.77 -13.31 1.47
CA MET A 554 9.49 -12.66 2.76
C MET A 554 9.63 -13.64 3.93
N LYS A 555 9.00 -14.82 3.86
CA LYS A 555 9.07 -15.83 4.92
C LYS A 555 10.51 -16.19 5.27
N ARG A 556 11.34 -16.43 4.26
CA ARG A 556 12.74 -16.82 4.45
C ARG A 556 13.52 -15.74 5.20
N TYR A 557 13.39 -14.48 4.77
CA TYR A 557 14.06 -13.37 5.43
C TYR A 557 13.52 -13.10 6.84
N GLU A 558 12.20 -13.16 7.02
CA GLU A 558 11.57 -12.92 8.31
C GLU A 558 11.96 -13.97 9.35
N ASN A 559 12.02 -15.25 8.95
CA ASN A 559 12.53 -16.32 9.80
C ASN A 559 14.01 -16.08 10.18
N LEU A 560 14.87 -15.66 9.24
CA LEU A 560 16.28 -15.36 9.51
C LEU A 560 16.45 -14.15 10.44
N ARG A 561 15.58 -13.14 10.31
CA ARG A 561 15.53 -11.97 11.19
C ARG A 561 15.14 -12.37 12.61
N GLN A 562 14.03 -13.10 12.76
CA GLN A 562 13.55 -13.59 14.06
C GLN A 562 14.55 -14.55 14.72
N ALA A 563 15.25 -15.35 13.91
CA ALA A 563 16.33 -16.23 14.34
C ALA A 563 17.59 -15.50 14.81
N ASN A 564 17.72 -14.19 14.56
CA ASN A 564 18.97 -13.45 14.76
C ASN A 564 20.16 -14.15 14.07
N TYR A 565 19.97 -14.59 12.82
CA TYR A 565 20.94 -15.46 12.13
C TYR A 565 22.24 -14.74 11.75
N PHE A 566 22.18 -13.46 11.38
CA PHE A 566 23.33 -12.71 10.87
C PHE A 566 24.01 -11.83 11.93
N THR A 567 25.34 -11.73 11.83
CA THR A 567 26.18 -10.84 12.65
C THR A 567 25.90 -9.36 12.41
N ASN A 568 26.29 -8.51 13.36
CA ASN A 568 26.16 -7.06 13.24
C ASN A 568 26.92 -6.50 12.03
N GLU A 569 28.06 -7.09 11.64
CA GLU A 569 28.79 -6.66 10.43
C GLU A 569 27.94 -6.82 9.17
N ILE A 570 27.18 -7.91 9.05
CA ILE A 570 26.25 -8.11 7.94
C ILE A 570 25.06 -7.15 8.05
N LYS A 571 24.49 -7.00 9.25
CA LYS A 571 23.37 -6.05 9.48
C LYS A 571 23.76 -4.62 9.08
N ASP A 572 24.96 -4.17 9.44
CA ASP A 572 25.48 -2.84 9.08
C ASP A 572 25.59 -2.66 7.56
N LYS A 573 25.95 -3.71 6.81
CA LYS A 573 25.97 -3.68 5.34
C LYS A 573 24.57 -3.60 4.74
N LEU A 574 23.61 -4.36 5.27
CA LEU A 574 22.21 -4.31 4.85
C LEU A 574 21.55 -2.97 5.19
N HIS A 575 22.02 -2.30 6.24
CA HIS A 575 21.52 -1.00 6.70
C HIS A 575 21.79 0.15 5.71
N VAL A 576 22.82 0.05 4.85
CA VAL A 576 23.25 1.13 3.95
C VAL A 576 22.19 1.44 2.88
N PRO A 577 21.65 2.67 2.78
CA PRO A 577 20.70 3.05 1.72
C PRO A 577 21.27 2.83 0.31
N GLY A 578 20.43 2.39 -0.61
CA GLY A 578 20.78 2.00 -1.99
C GLY A 578 21.65 0.74 -2.13
N ALA A 579 22.20 0.17 -1.06
CA ALA A 579 22.99 -1.06 -1.16
C ALA A 579 22.07 -2.29 -1.20
N GLU A 580 22.15 -3.05 -2.29
CA GLU A 580 21.32 -4.21 -2.56
C GLU A 580 22.08 -5.53 -2.38
N TYR A 581 21.37 -6.52 -1.88
CA TYR A 581 21.91 -7.86 -1.63
C TYR A 581 20.83 -8.89 -1.94
N THR A 582 21.25 -10.05 -2.45
CA THR A 582 20.40 -11.23 -2.62
C THR A 582 20.85 -12.33 -1.67
N LEU A 583 19.89 -13.11 -1.16
CA LEU A 583 20.12 -14.17 -0.19
C LEU A 583 20.29 -15.51 -0.90
N LEU A 584 21.36 -16.22 -0.58
CA LEU A 584 21.72 -17.51 -1.16
C LEU A 584 21.94 -18.54 -0.06
N GLN A 585 21.71 -19.81 -0.40
CA GLN A 585 22.13 -20.94 0.43
C GLN A 585 23.37 -21.58 -0.19
N THR A 586 24.44 -21.72 0.57
CA THR A 586 25.66 -22.39 0.13
C THR A 586 25.49 -23.91 0.10
N PRO A 587 26.34 -24.70 -0.59
CA PRO A 587 26.20 -26.16 -0.64
C PRO A 587 26.23 -26.89 0.71
N ASP A 588 26.81 -26.26 1.75
CA ASP A 588 26.83 -26.70 3.15
C ASP A 588 25.58 -26.29 3.94
N GLY A 589 24.63 -25.60 3.29
CA GLY A 589 23.35 -25.16 3.85
C GLY A 589 23.40 -23.85 4.64
N GLU A 590 24.52 -23.12 4.62
CA GLU A 590 24.64 -21.81 5.27
C GLU A 590 23.91 -20.74 4.43
N TRP A 591 23.12 -19.90 5.10
CA TRP A 591 22.57 -18.68 4.49
C TRP A 591 23.62 -17.58 4.42
N VAL A 592 23.81 -17.01 3.24
CA VAL A 592 24.81 -15.97 2.96
C VAL A 592 24.22 -14.89 2.07
N PHE A 593 24.76 -13.68 2.14
CA PHE A 593 24.37 -12.60 1.23
C PHE A 593 25.37 -12.45 0.09
N ARG A 594 24.89 -12.00 -1.06
CA ARG A 594 25.73 -11.55 -2.17
C ARG A 594 25.33 -10.13 -2.56
N PRO A 595 26.28 -9.17 -2.64
CA PRO A 595 25.99 -7.86 -3.22
C PRO A 595 25.49 -8.02 -4.65
N ILE A 596 24.42 -7.31 -4.98
CA ILE A 596 23.82 -7.29 -6.32
C ILE A 596 23.51 -5.84 -6.68
N GLU A 597 23.45 -5.53 -7.97
CA GLU A 597 23.07 -4.21 -8.48
C GLU A 597 22.17 -4.38 -9.69
N TYR A 598 21.03 -3.68 -9.67
CA TYR A 598 20.06 -3.61 -10.77
C TYR A 598 20.15 -2.23 -11.43
N ASP A 599 21.03 -2.08 -12.42
CA ASP A 599 21.17 -0.82 -13.17
C ASP A 599 20.03 -0.68 -14.20
N ARG A 600 18.94 -0.05 -13.76
CA ARG A 600 17.69 0.10 -14.54
C ARG A 600 17.77 1.31 -15.46
N HIS A 601 17.68 1.05 -16.76
CA HIS A 601 17.67 2.07 -17.81
C HIS A 601 16.36 2.10 -18.59
N LYS A 602 15.86 3.29 -18.94
CA LYS A 602 14.64 3.45 -19.75
C LYS A 602 14.97 3.63 -21.23
N VAL A 603 14.52 2.69 -22.04
CA VAL A 603 14.44 2.84 -23.50
C VAL A 603 13.11 3.51 -23.84
N ALA A 604 13.17 4.69 -24.44
CA ALA A 604 12.01 5.49 -24.86
C ALA A 604 11.73 5.41 -26.37
N GLY A 605 12.61 4.77 -27.14
CA GLY A 605 12.51 4.59 -28.59
C GLY A 605 13.83 4.09 -29.18
N LEU A 606 13.85 3.76 -30.48
CA LEU A 606 15.02 3.17 -31.17
C LEU A 606 15.81 4.18 -32.02
N ASP A 607 15.82 5.45 -31.61
CA ASP A 607 16.38 6.58 -32.37
C ASP A 607 17.89 6.81 -32.16
N GLY A 608 18.56 5.89 -31.46
CA GLY A 608 19.98 5.99 -31.11
C GLY A 608 20.26 6.82 -29.86
N TRP A 609 19.24 7.38 -29.20
CA TRP A 609 19.42 8.17 -27.99
C TRP A 609 19.21 7.33 -26.73
N SER A 610 17.97 6.90 -26.46
CA SER A 610 17.66 6.16 -25.23
C SER A 610 17.93 4.66 -25.33
N ASN A 611 18.05 4.10 -26.54
CA ASN A 611 18.35 2.68 -26.73
C ASN A 611 19.86 2.36 -26.75
N THR A 612 20.71 3.33 -26.47
CA THR A 612 22.16 3.13 -26.30
C THR A 612 22.62 3.86 -25.04
N TRP A 613 23.25 3.16 -24.11
CA TRP A 613 23.72 3.74 -22.85
C TRP A 613 24.95 2.99 -22.32
N LYS A 614 25.53 3.50 -21.23
CA LYS A 614 26.60 2.83 -20.51
C LYS A 614 26.07 2.33 -19.17
N THR A 615 26.43 1.10 -18.83
CA THR A 615 26.23 0.52 -17.49
C THR A 615 27.58 0.28 -16.83
N LYS A 616 27.66 0.40 -15.50
CA LYS A 616 28.91 0.22 -14.77
C LYS A 616 28.89 -1.07 -13.95
N ASN A 617 29.71 -2.04 -14.34
CA ASN A 617 29.95 -3.23 -13.51
C ASN A 617 31.00 -2.89 -12.44
N ARG A 618 30.55 -2.68 -11.19
CA ARG A 618 31.43 -2.41 -10.04
C ARG A 618 32.18 -3.65 -9.52
N PHE A 619 31.93 -4.83 -10.08
CA PHE A 619 32.47 -6.11 -9.63
C PHE A 619 33.43 -6.72 -10.66
N SER A 620 33.82 -7.97 -10.45
CA SER A 620 34.64 -8.72 -11.40
C SER A 620 33.91 -8.99 -12.72
N ARG A 621 34.68 -9.38 -13.74
CA ARG A 621 34.15 -9.83 -15.03
C ARG A 621 33.13 -10.94 -14.83
N GLN A 622 31.95 -10.82 -15.44
CA GLN A 622 30.85 -11.77 -15.28
C GLN A 622 29.94 -11.84 -16.51
N PRO A 623 29.19 -12.93 -16.71
CA PRO A 623 28.14 -13.00 -17.74
C PRO A 623 27.06 -11.94 -17.52
N LEU A 624 26.52 -11.40 -18.62
CA LEU A 624 25.37 -10.52 -18.58
C LEU A 624 24.17 -11.25 -17.96
N GLN A 625 23.53 -10.60 -16.99
CA GLN A 625 22.19 -10.92 -16.51
C GLN A 625 21.32 -9.69 -16.69
N LEU A 626 20.01 -9.86 -16.92
CA LEU A 626 19.12 -8.73 -17.10
C LEU A 626 17.65 -9.03 -16.84
N ARG A 627 16.87 -7.95 -16.66
CA ARG A 627 15.41 -7.95 -16.77
C ARG A 627 14.97 -6.95 -17.84
N ILE A 628 14.08 -7.36 -18.75
CA ILE A 628 13.42 -6.48 -19.74
C ILE A 628 11.95 -6.38 -19.38
N GLU A 629 11.47 -5.17 -19.09
CA GLU A 629 10.07 -4.88 -18.79
C GLU A 629 9.47 -4.08 -19.96
N ALA A 630 8.41 -4.59 -20.60
CA ALA A 630 7.74 -3.85 -21.66
C ALA A 630 6.82 -2.77 -21.08
N LEU A 631 6.95 -1.54 -21.56
CA LEU A 631 6.17 -0.40 -21.09
C LEU A 631 5.03 -0.07 -22.04
N MET A 632 4.08 0.76 -21.58
CA MET A 632 3.06 1.34 -22.47
C MET A 632 3.72 2.32 -23.43
N SER A 633 3.32 2.33 -24.69
CA SER A 633 3.67 3.37 -25.65
C SER A 633 2.68 4.53 -25.59
N ALA A 634 2.96 5.61 -26.33
CA ALA A 634 2.00 6.68 -26.54
C ALA A 634 1.51 6.71 -28.00
N GLY A 635 0.30 7.23 -28.21
CA GLY A 635 -0.25 7.45 -29.54
C GLY A 635 0.50 8.55 -30.31
N PRO A 636 0.26 8.69 -31.62
CA PRO A 636 0.95 9.68 -32.45
C PRO A 636 0.71 11.12 -31.96
N TYR A 637 1.79 11.91 -31.85
CA TYR A 637 1.73 13.30 -31.42
C TYR A 637 0.81 14.19 -32.29
N ASP A 638 0.76 13.91 -33.60
CA ASP A 638 0.00 14.69 -34.59
C ASP A 638 -1.44 14.19 -34.78
N ALA A 639 -1.91 13.26 -33.95
CA ALA A 639 -3.31 12.83 -33.99
C ALA A 639 -4.25 14.04 -33.67
N PRO A 640 -5.33 14.23 -34.46
CA PRO A 640 -6.18 15.42 -34.38
C PRO A 640 -7.05 15.50 -33.13
N ASP A 641 -7.25 14.36 -32.46
CA ASP A 641 -8.05 14.20 -31.24
C ASP A 641 -7.25 14.42 -29.94
N ASN A 642 -5.93 14.58 -30.04
CA ASN A 642 -5.08 14.89 -28.88
C ASN A 642 -5.47 16.23 -28.25
N VAL A 643 -5.47 16.29 -26.91
CA VAL A 643 -5.83 17.50 -26.17
C VAL A 643 -4.61 18.41 -26.05
N ILE A 644 -4.66 19.61 -26.64
CA ILE A 644 -3.62 20.61 -26.48
C ILE A 644 -3.72 21.19 -25.07
N LEU A 645 -2.70 20.95 -24.25
CA LEU A 645 -2.62 21.57 -22.94
C LEU A 645 -2.19 23.02 -23.10
N THR A 646 -1.10 23.32 -23.79
CA THR A 646 -0.72 24.70 -24.12
C THR A 646 0.00 24.72 -25.46
N ASP A 647 -0.20 25.80 -26.22
CA ASP A 647 0.50 26.08 -27.47
C ASP A 647 1.51 27.25 -27.34
N PHE A 648 1.63 27.80 -26.13
CA PHE A 648 2.51 28.92 -25.78
C PHE A 648 2.27 30.21 -26.58
N THR A 649 1.06 30.42 -27.12
CA THR A 649 0.71 31.65 -27.84
C THR A 649 0.39 32.83 -26.90
N ASP A 650 -0.16 32.57 -25.72
CA ASP A 650 -0.43 33.59 -24.68
C ASP A 650 0.43 33.35 -23.42
N PRO A 651 1.37 34.25 -23.06
CA PRO A 651 2.17 34.12 -21.85
C PRO A 651 1.33 34.19 -20.55
N LYS A 652 0.06 34.61 -20.61
CA LYS A 652 -0.86 34.65 -19.48
C LYS A 652 -1.45 33.30 -19.11
N ASP A 653 -1.25 32.26 -19.93
CA ASP A 653 -1.69 30.89 -19.64
C ASP A 653 -1.17 30.35 -18.30
N PHE A 654 -0.04 30.89 -17.81
CA PHE A 654 0.57 30.51 -16.55
C PHE A 654 0.66 31.71 -15.59
N PRO A 655 -0.46 32.07 -14.91
CA PRO A 655 -0.51 33.22 -14.02
C PRO A 655 0.23 32.98 -12.70
N GLU A 656 0.31 31.73 -12.22
CA GLU A 656 0.99 31.39 -10.98
C GLU A 656 2.48 31.14 -11.23
N ARG A 657 3.32 32.12 -10.90
CA ARG A 657 4.76 32.06 -11.10
C ARG A 657 5.49 32.09 -9.77
N ALA A 658 6.45 31.20 -9.58
CA ALA A 658 7.29 31.19 -8.39
C ALA A 658 8.69 30.69 -8.73
N ALA A 659 9.69 31.17 -8.01
CA ALA A 659 11.04 30.64 -8.02
C ALA A 659 11.60 30.74 -6.61
N GLN A 660 12.52 29.86 -6.28
CA GLN A 660 13.27 30.00 -5.03
C GLN A 660 14.23 31.21 -5.07
N PRO A 661 14.63 31.73 -3.90
CA PRO A 661 15.64 32.78 -3.81
C PRO A 661 16.90 32.45 -4.61
N GLY A 662 17.39 33.42 -5.41
CA GLY A 662 18.57 33.26 -6.27
C GLY A 662 18.29 32.72 -7.67
N ILE A 663 17.02 32.43 -8.00
CA ILE A 663 16.60 31.99 -9.35
C ILE A 663 15.66 33.03 -9.97
N THR A 664 15.91 33.35 -11.24
CA THR A 664 15.03 34.18 -12.08
C THR A 664 14.61 33.38 -13.30
N ALA A 665 13.32 33.41 -13.64
CA ALA A 665 12.77 32.61 -14.72
C ALA A 665 11.77 33.38 -15.58
N THR A 666 11.78 33.12 -16.90
CA THR A 666 10.84 33.68 -17.88
C THR A 666 10.32 32.57 -18.80
N LEU A 667 9.04 32.64 -19.16
CA LEU A 667 8.39 31.76 -20.14
C LEU A 667 7.63 32.65 -21.11
N GLU A 668 8.12 32.77 -22.35
CA GLU A 668 7.59 33.70 -23.36
C GLU A 668 7.42 33.02 -24.73
N PRO A 669 6.41 33.41 -25.53
CA PRO A 669 6.31 32.97 -26.92
C PRO A 669 7.56 33.36 -27.73
N SER A 670 8.09 32.45 -28.54
CA SER A 670 9.27 32.72 -29.37
C SER A 670 9.17 32.07 -30.75
N THR A 671 9.61 32.82 -31.76
CA THR A 671 9.78 32.34 -33.15
C THR A 671 11.22 31.91 -33.44
N ALA A 672 12.13 32.00 -32.47
CA ALA A 672 13.56 31.71 -32.69
C ALA A 672 13.83 30.22 -32.96
N GLN A 673 13.08 29.33 -32.28
CA GLN A 673 13.07 27.89 -32.52
C GLN A 673 11.61 27.44 -32.54
N VAL A 674 11.13 26.92 -33.67
CA VAL A 674 9.76 26.40 -33.81
C VAL A 674 9.82 25.03 -34.49
N LYS A 675 9.26 24.00 -33.84
CA LYS A 675 9.11 22.67 -34.44
C LYS A 675 7.70 22.46 -35.00
N VAL A 676 6.68 22.88 -34.24
CA VAL A 676 5.25 22.73 -34.56
C VAL A 676 4.52 24.01 -34.17
N GLY A 677 3.55 24.43 -34.97
CA GLY A 677 2.80 25.67 -34.73
C GLY A 677 3.52 26.92 -35.23
N THR A 678 3.17 28.07 -34.66
CA THR A 678 3.72 29.38 -35.04
C THR A 678 4.79 29.91 -34.07
N VAL A 679 4.77 29.44 -32.82
CA VAL A 679 5.71 29.80 -31.73
C VAL A 679 6.03 28.58 -30.88
N SER A 680 7.14 28.65 -30.14
CA SER A 680 7.44 27.77 -28.99
C SER A 680 7.45 28.58 -27.70
N GLY A 681 7.22 27.92 -26.57
CA GLY A 681 7.49 28.48 -25.25
C GLY A 681 8.99 28.51 -24.99
N CYS A 682 9.60 29.70 -24.98
CA CYS A 682 10.99 29.90 -24.59
C CYS A 682 11.07 29.99 -23.06
N TYR A 683 11.55 28.91 -22.43
CA TYR A 683 11.74 28.85 -21.00
C TYR A 683 13.21 29.11 -20.67
N THR A 684 13.50 30.30 -20.12
CA THR A 684 14.85 30.69 -19.70
C THR A 684 14.91 30.80 -18.18
N VAL A 685 15.92 30.17 -17.58
CA VAL A 685 16.12 30.18 -16.12
C VAL A 685 17.58 30.50 -15.80
N SER A 686 17.79 31.50 -14.97
CA SER A 686 19.11 31.97 -14.54
C SER A 686 19.28 31.80 -13.03
N SER A 687 20.46 31.32 -12.63
CA SER A 687 20.84 31.12 -11.24
C SER A 687 21.97 32.06 -10.85
N THR A 688 21.86 32.68 -9.67
CA THR A 688 22.97 33.37 -9.00
C THR A 688 23.62 32.50 -7.92
N MET A 689 23.14 31.28 -7.73
CA MET A 689 23.57 30.37 -6.68
C MET A 689 24.89 29.68 -7.03
N ASP A 690 25.62 29.27 -5.99
CA ASP A 690 26.89 28.54 -6.11
C ASP A 690 26.73 27.03 -6.39
N THR A 691 25.50 26.52 -6.36
CA THR A 691 25.20 25.10 -6.62
C THR A 691 23.96 24.99 -7.51
N PRO A 692 23.90 23.98 -8.41
CA PRO A 692 22.69 23.66 -9.14
C PRO A 692 21.64 22.96 -8.27
N VAL A 693 22.03 22.39 -7.12
CA VAL A 693 21.06 21.71 -6.24
C VAL A 693 20.18 22.74 -5.55
N ARG A 694 18.88 22.44 -5.41
CA ARG A 694 17.87 23.41 -4.99
C ARG A 694 17.91 24.60 -5.93
N SER A 695 17.48 24.43 -7.18
CA SER A 695 17.40 25.52 -8.15
C SER A 695 16.10 25.44 -8.94
N TRP A 696 14.95 25.63 -8.29
CA TRP A 696 13.65 25.48 -8.97
C TRP A 696 13.00 26.79 -9.42
N SER A 697 12.32 26.73 -10.55
CA SER A 697 11.31 27.70 -10.98
C SER A 697 10.01 26.99 -11.35
N LYS A 698 8.88 27.69 -11.26
CA LYS A 698 7.52 27.17 -11.47
C LYS A 698 6.69 28.16 -12.29
N PHE A 699 5.99 27.64 -13.29
CA PHE A 699 4.88 28.25 -13.99
C PHE A 699 3.68 27.32 -13.89
N ARG A 700 2.59 27.77 -13.27
CA ARG A 700 1.40 26.95 -13.02
C ARG A 700 0.14 27.62 -13.57
N ARG A 701 -0.77 26.77 -14.01
CA ARG A 701 -2.14 27.14 -14.33
C ARG A 701 -3.12 26.23 -13.61
N THR A 702 -4.26 26.80 -13.22
CA THR A 702 -5.38 26.09 -12.65
C THR A 702 -6.48 25.99 -13.69
N CYS A 703 -7.09 24.81 -13.81
CA CYS A 703 -8.14 24.49 -14.76
C CYS A 703 -9.48 24.57 -14.04
N ASP A 704 -10.31 25.54 -14.41
CA ASP A 704 -11.67 25.69 -13.91
C ASP A 704 -12.63 25.86 -15.10
N PRO A 705 -13.49 24.87 -15.41
CA PRO A 705 -13.61 23.58 -14.72
C PRO A 705 -12.36 22.68 -14.89
N THR A 706 -12.24 21.66 -14.04
CA THR A 706 -11.18 20.64 -14.15
C THR A 706 -11.20 19.94 -15.50
N LEU A 707 -10.02 19.52 -16.00
CA LEU A 707 -9.88 18.82 -17.29
C LEU A 707 -10.12 17.30 -17.15
N ASP A 708 -10.86 16.71 -18.08
CA ASP A 708 -10.98 15.25 -18.22
C ASP A 708 -9.94 14.73 -19.23
N LEU A 709 -8.93 14.04 -18.71
CA LEU A 709 -7.87 13.38 -19.47
C LEU A 709 -7.94 11.86 -19.38
N SER A 710 -9.11 11.29 -19.06
CA SER A 710 -9.30 9.83 -18.93
C SER A 710 -8.85 9.03 -20.15
N LYS A 711 -8.93 9.61 -21.35
CA LYS A 711 -8.49 9.00 -22.62
C LYS A 711 -7.09 9.42 -23.07
N HIS A 712 -6.43 10.35 -22.38
CA HIS A 712 -5.19 11.02 -22.80
C HIS A 712 -4.20 11.12 -21.62
N GLN A 713 -3.76 9.98 -21.11
CA GLN A 713 -3.03 9.91 -19.84
C GLN A 713 -1.53 10.26 -19.95
N ALA A 714 -0.96 10.17 -21.15
CA ALA A 714 0.44 10.48 -21.43
C ALA A 714 0.60 11.93 -21.92
N LEU A 715 1.83 12.44 -21.92
CA LEU A 715 2.17 13.73 -22.51
C LEU A 715 3.16 13.55 -23.67
N GLY A 716 2.92 14.28 -24.75
CA GLY A 716 3.84 14.42 -25.86
C GLY A 716 4.32 15.85 -26.00
N VAL A 717 5.63 16.05 -26.16
CA VAL A 717 6.24 17.37 -26.35
C VAL A 717 7.51 17.28 -27.17
N TRP A 718 7.74 18.26 -28.06
CA TRP A 718 9.06 18.50 -28.64
C TRP A 718 9.81 19.54 -27.80
N VAL A 719 11.05 19.23 -27.44
CA VAL A 719 11.94 20.09 -26.65
C VAL A 719 13.19 20.40 -27.46
N TYR A 720 13.52 21.68 -27.60
CA TYR A 720 14.83 22.12 -28.07
C TYR A 720 15.72 22.35 -26.86
N GLY A 721 16.69 21.46 -26.65
CA GLY A 721 17.61 21.52 -25.53
C GLY A 721 18.86 22.36 -25.80
N ASP A 722 19.46 22.89 -24.73
CA ASP A 722 20.76 23.56 -24.78
C ASP A 722 21.93 22.70 -24.26
N GLY A 723 21.64 21.49 -23.78
CA GLY A 723 22.61 20.48 -23.35
C GLY A 723 23.25 20.74 -21.99
N LYS A 724 22.67 21.62 -21.14
CA LYS A 724 23.26 21.97 -19.84
C LYS A 724 22.84 21.08 -18.67
N GLY A 725 21.94 20.13 -18.89
CA GLY A 725 21.56 19.12 -17.90
C GLY A 725 20.52 19.58 -16.89
N GLU A 726 19.80 20.68 -17.15
CA GLU A 726 18.64 21.04 -16.34
C GLU A 726 17.53 19.99 -16.43
N VAL A 727 16.64 20.01 -15.44
CA VAL A 727 15.55 19.05 -15.31
C VAL A 727 14.23 19.79 -15.47
N LEU A 728 13.56 19.56 -16.59
CA LEU A 728 12.19 20.02 -16.79
C LEU A 728 11.23 19.03 -16.14
N ASN A 729 10.22 19.53 -15.42
CA ASN A 729 9.14 18.72 -14.88
C ASN A 729 7.79 19.23 -15.38
N LEU A 730 7.05 18.37 -16.07
CA LEU A 730 5.67 18.61 -16.51
C LEU A 730 4.73 17.91 -15.52
N GLN A 731 4.20 18.69 -14.59
CA GLN A 731 3.42 18.18 -13.46
C GLN A 731 1.91 18.35 -13.68
N MET A 732 1.16 17.33 -13.31
CA MET A 732 -0.31 17.39 -13.15
C MET A 732 -0.72 17.09 -11.71
N THR A 733 -1.80 17.73 -11.24
CA THR A 733 -2.44 17.42 -9.94
C THR A 733 -3.95 17.29 -10.07
N ASP A 734 -4.57 16.54 -9.16
CA ASP A 734 -6.02 16.49 -8.98
C ASP A 734 -6.46 17.23 -7.69
N PRO A 735 -7.77 17.47 -7.49
CA PRO A 735 -8.27 18.14 -6.28
C PRO A 735 -7.96 17.35 -5.01
N TYR A 736 -7.58 18.07 -3.94
CA TYR A 736 -7.26 17.46 -2.65
C TYR A 736 -8.38 16.59 -2.07
N SER A 737 -9.64 16.95 -2.31
CA SER A 737 -10.81 16.23 -1.81
C SER A 737 -11.04 14.85 -2.44
N ILE A 738 -10.34 14.50 -3.53
CA ILE A 738 -10.56 13.26 -4.29
C ILE A 738 -9.45 12.24 -4.00
N SER A 739 -8.19 12.63 -4.23
CA SER A 739 -7.04 11.72 -4.11
C SER A 739 -5.93 12.28 -3.21
N TRP A 740 -6.29 13.08 -2.20
CA TRP A 740 -5.34 13.76 -1.31
C TRP A 740 -4.35 14.68 -2.06
N GLY A 741 -4.75 15.16 -3.25
CA GLY A 741 -3.97 16.05 -4.10
C GLY A 741 -2.82 15.31 -4.76
N ALA A 742 -3.13 14.23 -5.48
CA ALA A 742 -2.14 13.36 -6.09
C ALA A 742 -1.23 14.16 -7.04
N ILE A 743 0.07 13.87 -6.99
CA ILE A 743 1.07 14.56 -7.81
C ILE A 743 1.57 13.60 -8.89
N ALA A 744 1.61 14.10 -10.13
CA ALA A 744 2.13 13.38 -11.27
C ALA A 744 3.26 14.18 -11.93
N ASP A 745 4.44 14.11 -11.31
CA ASP A 745 5.68 14.62 -11.87
C ASP A 745 6.11 13.81 -13.10
N ARG A 746 6.71 14.45 -14.09
CA ARG A 746 7.33 13.77 -15.25
C ARG A 746 8.55 14.54 -15.71
N TYR A 747 9.73 13.93 -15.56
CA TYR A 747 11.01 14.61 -15.75
C TYR A 747 11.60 14.41 -17.14
N ILE A 748 12.18 15.48 -17.68
CA ILE A 748 13.05 15.49 -18.87
C ILE A 748 14.40 16.05 -18.44
N ILE A 749 15.46 15.25 -18.58
CA ILE A 749 16.84 15.74 -18.44
C ILE A 749 17.24 16.33 -19.80
N VAL A 750 17.67 17.58 -19.81
CA VAL A 750 18.06 18.30 -21.03
C VAL A 750 19.59 18.27 -21.19
N ASP A 751 20.12 17.07 -21.40
CA ASP A 751 21.54 16.80 -21.67
C ASP A 751 21.87 16.75 -23.18
N PHE A 752 20.93 17.16 -24.01
CA PHE A 752 21.03 17.16 -25.47
C PHE A 752 20.86 18.57 -26.05
N THR A 753 21.43 18.77 -27.24
CA THR A 753 21.23 19.99 -28.03
C THR A 753 20.28 19.75 -29.19
N GLY A 754 19.40 20.71 -29.48
CA GLY A 754 18.48 20.64 -30.61
C GLY A 754 17.15 19.96 -30.28
N TRP A 755 16.32 19.74 -31.31
CA TRP A 755 14.96 19.19 -31.15
C TRP A 755 14.96 17.69 -30.85
N ARG A 756 14.25 17.33 -29.79
CA ARG A 756 13.90 15.94 -29.44
C ARG A 756 12.42 15.83 -29.14
N TYR A 757 11.82 14.73 -29.55
CA TYR A 757 10.46 14.37 -29.16
C TYR A 757 10.52 13.52 -27.91
N VAL A 758 9.64 13.81 -26.95
CA VAL A 758 9.60 13.12 -25.66
C VAL A 758 8.17 12.67 -25.36
N GLU A 759 8.04 11.38 -25.05
CA GLU A 759 6.81 10.76 -24.54
C GLU A 759 6.92 10.54 -23.03
N LEU A 760 6.04 11.16 -22.27
CA LEU A 760 6.00 11.08 -20.82
C LEU A 760 4.74 10.32 -20.38
N VAL A 761 4.92 9.03 -20.12
CA VAL A 761 3.84 8.11 -19.74
C VAL A 761 3.84 7.91 -18.23
N GLU A 762 4.89 7.27 -17.70
CA GLU A 762 5.07 7.00 -16.29
C GLU A 762 5.30 8.31 -15.53
N ARG A 763 4.82 8.37 -14.30
CA ARG A 763 5.08 9.49 -13.38
C ARG A 763 6.53 9.43 -12.89
N GLU A 764 6.97 10.37 -12.06
CA GLU A 764 8.26 10.36 -11.37
C GLU A 764 8.16 10.25 -9.86
N GLY A 765 9.11 9.54 -9.26
CA GLY A 765 9.09 9.20 -7.84
C GLY A 765 10.49 8.80 -7.33
N GLU A 766 11.22 8.04 -8.13
CA GLU A 766 12.57 7.58 -7.80
C GLU A 766 13.53 8.76 -7.62
N ARG A 767 13.44 9.75 -8.52
CA ARG A 767 14.31 10.94 -8.51
C ARG A 767 13.71 12.13 -7.78
N TYR A 768 12.52 12.01 -7.20
CA TYR A 768 11.84 13.11 -6.51
C TYR A 768 12.71 13.73 -5.41
N ALA A 769 13.33 12.86 -4.60
CA ALA A 769 14.19 13.25 -3.47
C ALA A 769 15.58 13.77 -3.89
N ASP A 770 15.98 13.57 -5.15
CA ASP A 770 17.26 14.07 -5.68
C ASP A 770 17.20 15.57 -6.00
N TYR A 771 15.98 16.12 -6.08
CA TYR A 771 15.72 17.53 -6.36
C TYR A 771 15.08 18.23 -5.17
N SER A 772 14.83 19.54 -5.31
CA SER A 772 14.06 20.29 -4.32
C SER A 772 12.91 21.02 -4.98
N TRP A 773 11.75 20.96 -4.34
CA TRP A 773 10.48 21.42 -4.90
C TRP A 773 9.76 22.34 -3.91
N PRO A 774 8.92 23.28 -4.40
CA PRO A 774 8.10 24.13 -3.53
C PRO A 774 6.85 23.44 -2.97
N TYR A 775 6.76 22.13 -3.14
CA TYR A 775 5.69 21.27 -2.66
C TYR A 775 6.32 20.05 -1.97
N GLY A 776 5.66 19.55 -0.92
CA GLY A 776 6.07 18.34 -0.22
C GLY A 776 5.24 17.13 -0.67
N GLY A 777 5.14 16.15 0.23
CA GLY A 777 4.14 15.09 0.15
C GLY A 777 4.67 13.78 -0.42
N GLY A 778 5.56 13.10 0.30
CA GLY A 778 5.96 11.72 -0.03
C GLY A 778 4.74 10.83 -0.25
N TYR A 779 3.67 11.00 0.54
CA TYR A 779 2.40 10.31 0.32
C TYR A 779 1.79 10.63 -1.06
N ALA A 780 1.65 11.89 -1.46
CA ALA A 780 1.09 12.27 -2.75
C ALA A 780 1.93 11.79 -3.95
N THR A 781 3.25 11.69 -3.79
CA THR A 781 4.19 11.25 -4.84
C THR A 781 4.27 9.73 -4.96
N TYR A 782 4.41 9.01 -3.84
CA TYR A 782 4.66 7.56 -3.83
C TYR A 782 3.36 6.74 -3.74
N ARG A 783 2.34 7.22 -3.03
CA ARG A 783 1.10 6.47 -2.73
C ARG A 783 -0.05 6.84 -3.66
N CYS A 784 -0.34 8.11 -3.91
CA CYS A 784 -1.59 8.48 -4.58
C CYS A 784 -1.61 8.17 -6.09
N HIS A 785 -2.80 7.89 -6.63
CA HIS A 785 -3.06 7.84 -8.08
C HIS A 785 -3.65 9.16 -8.54
N LEU A 786 -3.27 9.60 -9.74
CA LEU A 786 -3.85 10.78 -10.34
C LEU A 786 -5.25 10.45 -10.89
N HIS A 787 -6.26 11.22 -10.48
CA HIS A 787 -7.62 11.07 -10.98
C HIS A 787 -7.79 11.81 -12.32
N PHE A 788 -7.41 11.15 -13.43
CA PHE A 788 -7.46 11.72 -14.79
C PHE A 788 -8.79 12.38 -15.21
N PRO A 789 -9.98 11.95 -14.76
CA PRO A 789 -11.22 12.66 -15.08
C PRO A 789 -11.33 14.08 -14.52
N LYS A 790 -10.51 14.44 -13.53
CA LYS A 790 -10.55 15.76 -12.86
C LYS A 790 -9.15 16.30 -12.60
N ILE A 791 -8.40 16.60 -13.65
CA ILE A 791 -7.13 17.30 -13.52
C ILE A 791 -7.39 18.76 -13.16
N GLU A 792 -6.87 19.18 -12.01
CA GLU A 792 -7.04 20.52 -11.46
C GLU A 792 -5.95 21.45 -11.98
N THR A 793 -4.69 21.04 -11.97
CA THR A 793 -3.59 21.92 -12.38
C THR A 793 -2.58 21.28 -13.30
N PHE A 794 -1.98 22.11 -14.14
CA PHE A 794 -0.84 21.77 -15.00
C PHE A 794 0.29 22.77 -14.73
N SER A 795 1.49 22.27 -14.47
CA SER A 795 2.64 23.09 -14.09
C SER A 795 3.90 22.70 -14.84
N LEU A 796 4.69 23.70 -15.19
CA LEU A 796 6.04 23.58 -15.75
C LEU A 796 7.05 23.99 -14.70
N PHE A 797 7.98 23.10 -14.38
CA PHE A 797 9.13 23.42 -13.55
C PHE A 797 10.43 23.22 -14.30
N CYS A 798 11.46 23.93 -13.84
CA CYS A 798 12.85 23.70 -14.22
C CYS A 798 13.67 23.59 -12.92
N ASN A 799 14.55 22.59 -12.83
CA ASN A 799 15.44 22.32 -11.70
C ASN A 799 16.88 22.08 -12.19
N ASN A 800 17.83 21.99 -11.26
CA ASN A 800 19.26 21.76 -11.57
C ASN A 800 19.87 22.75 -12.59
N VAL A 801 19.50 24.03 -12.49
CA VAL A 801 20.05 25.13 -13.27
C VAL A 801 21.54 25.28 -12.94
N PRO A 802 22.44 25.35 -13.93
CA PRO A 802 23.89 25.48 -13.67
C PRO A 802 24.22 26.63 -12.71
N ALA A 803 25.15 26.38 -11.78
CA ALA A 803 25.62 27.38 -10.82
C ALA A 803 26.12 28.64 -11.53
N LYS A 804 25.63 29.82 -11.12
CA LYS A 804 25.92 31.12 -11.76
C LYS A 804 25.69 31.14 -13.28
N GLY A 805 24.81 30.27 -13.76
CA GLY A 805 24.56 30.05 -15.17
C GLY A 805 23.11 30.32 -15.57
N THR A 806 22.87 30.18 -16.86
CA THR A 806 21.55 30.30 -17.48
C THR A 806 21.31 29.10 -18.37
N THR A 807 20.12 28.52 -18.29
CA THR A 807 19.60 27.54 -19.25
C THR A 807 18.46 28.15 -20.05
N THR A 808 18.34 27.73 -21.31
CA THR A 808 17.24 28.10 -22.20
C THR A 808 16.79 26.87 -23.01
N CYS A 809 15.52 26.51 -22.88
CA CYS A 809 14.89 25.49 -23.73
C CYS A 809 13.67 26.05 -24.46
N TYR A 810 13.33 25.45 -25.59
CA TYR A 810 12.11 25.79 -26.35
C TYR A 810 11.15 24.61 -26.37
N LEU A 811 9.91 24.85 -25.96
CA LEU A 811 8.87 23.85 -25.86
C LEU A 811 7.85 24.08 -26.97
N SER A 812 7.68 23.10 -27.86
CA SER A 812 6.54 23.09 -28.78
C SER A 812 5.25 22.78 -28.02
N PRO A 813 4.05 22.89 -28.65
CA PRO A 813 2.79 22.63 -27.97
C PRO A 813 2.81 21.32 -27.16
N ILE A 814 2.39 21.39 -25.90
CA ILE A 814 2.32 20.21 -25.04
C ILE A 814 0.94 19.61 -25.21
N LYS A 815 0.90 18.34 -25.61
CA LYS A 815 -0.36 17.61 -25.84
C LYS A 815 -0.50 16.47 -24.85
N ALA A 816 -1.71 16.30 -24.31
CA ALA A 816 -2.10 15.06 -23.68
C ALA A 816 -2.49 14.05 -24.77
N ILE A 817 -1.91 12.86 -24.72
CA ILE A 817 -1.98 11.83 -25.76
C ILE A 817 -2.40 10.47 -25.17
N PRO A 818 -3.09 9.60 -25.92
CA PRO A 818 -3.51 8.30 -25.40
C PRO A 818 -2.31 7.39 -25.14
N THR A 819 -2.40 6.58 -24.09
CA THR A 819 -1.48 5.46 -23.87
C THR A 819 -1.92 4.25 -24.69
N VAL A 820 -0.97 3.54 -25.29
CA VAL A 820 -1.23 2.42 -26.19
C VAL A 820 -0.40 1.22 -25.73
N LYS A 821 -1.01 0.03 -25.69
CA LYS A 821 -0.26 -1.21 -25.49
C LYS A 821 0.59 -1.47 -26.73
N ALA A 822 1.83 -1.90 -26.52
CA ALA A 822 2.74 -2.27 -27.58
C ALA A 822 3.43 -3.59 -27.23
N LYS A 823 3.99 -4.25 -28.25
CA LYS A 823 4.80 -5.45 -28.08
C LYS A 823 6.25 -5.20 -28.46
N LEU A 824 7.17 -5.67 -27.63
CA LEU A 824 8.57 -5.83 -27.98
C LEU A 824 8.74 -7.20 -28.62
N ARG A 825 8.99 -7.25 -29.93
CA ARG A 825 9.21 -8.52 -30.65
C ARG A 825 10.69 -8.76 -30.83
N ASN A 826 11.16 -9.95 -30.50
CA ASN A 826 12.55 -10.35 -30.60
C ASN A 826 13.53 -9.35 -29.95
N PRO A 827 13.31 -8.91 -28.69
CA PRO A 827 14.20 -7.95 -28.06
C PRO A 827 15.64 -8.46 -28.06
N THR A 828 16.56 -7.57 -28.36
CA THR A 828 17.96 -7.89 -28.63
C THR A 828 18.85 -6.91 -27.89
N ILE A 829 19.84 -7.46 -27.17
CA ILE A 829 20.84 -6.70 -26.42
C ILE A 829 22.20 -6.95 -27.05
N THR A 830 22.91 -5.87 -27.37
CA THR A 830 24.33 -5.90 -27.68
C THR A 830 25.10 -5.26 -26.54
N ALA A 831 26.06 -5.99 -25.96
CA ALA A 831 26.97 -5.46 -24.95
C ALA A 831 28.42 -5.79 -25.35
N ASN A 832 29.29 -4.78 -25.33
CA ASN A 832 30.71 -4.91 -25.70
C ASN A 832 30.95 -5.63 -27.04
N GLY A 833 30.09 -5.39 -28.04
CA GLY A 833 30.18 -5.98 -29.38
C GLY A 833 29.68 -7.42 -29.53
N LYS A 834 29.13 -8.03 -28.47
CA LYS A 834 28.45 -9.33 -28.50
C LYS A 834 26.94 -9.13 -28.39
N THR A 835 26.17 -9.95 -29.11
CA THR A 835 24.71 -9.80 -29.23
C THR A 835 23.97 -11.06 -28.79
N ILE A 836 22.91 -10.87 -28.02
CA ILE A 836 21.95 -11.90 -27.62
C ILE A 836 20.53 -11.44 -27.98
N THR A 837 19.74 -12.33 -28.57
CA THR A 837 18.36 -12.10 -28.98
C THR A 837 17.43 -13.06 -28.24
N PHE A 838 16.30 -12.55 -27.75
CA PHE A 838 15.27 -13.34 -27.08
C PHE A 838 14.10 -13.54 -28.03
N PRO A 839 13.89 -14.74 -28.61
CA PRO A 839 12.89 -14.96 -29.66
C PRO A 839 11.46 -15.07 -29.08
N VAL A 840 10.94 -13.97 -28.55
CA VAL A 840 9.62 -13.86 -27.91
C VAL A 840 8.96 -12.50 -28.18
N GLU A 841 7.66 -12.42 -27.91
CA GLU A 841 6.93 -11.16 -27.80
C GLU A 841 6.70 -10.82 -26.33
N ILE A 842 7.01 -9.59 -25.93
CA ILE A 842 6.74 -9.06 -24.59
C ILE A 842 5.73 -7.91 -24.73
N GLU A 843 4.48 -8.13 -24.33
CA GLU A 843 3.44 -7.08 -24.30
C GLU A 843 3.65 -6.12 -23.13
N SER A 844 3.25 -4.85 -23.26
CA SER A 844 3.23 -3.87 -22.16
C SER A 844 2.70 -4.45 -20.84
N GLY A 845 3.49 -4.35 -19.78
CA GLY A 845 3.23 -4.91 -18.46
C GLY A 845 3.86 -6.28 -18.19
N ALA A 846 4.19 -7.04 -19.25
CA ALA A 846 4.95 -8.29 -19.15
C ALA A 846 6.46 -8.01 -19.06
N TYR A 847 7.22 -9.00 -18.58
CA TYR A 847 8.66 -8.88 -18.42
C TYR A 847 9.40 -10.20 -18.61
N LEU A 848 10.67 -10.11 -19.02
CA LEU A 848 11.57 -11.25 -19.18
C LEU A 848 12.74 -11.13 -18.19
N GLU A 849 13.07 -12.20 -17.49
CA GLU A 849 14.24 -12.32 -16.61
C GLU A 849 15.24 -13.30 -17.22
N PHE A 850 16.49 -12.88 -17.36
CA PHE A 850 17.60 -13.67 -17.90
C PHE A 850 18.76 -13.71 -16.90
N HIS A 851 18.99 -14.88 -16.32
CA HIS A 851 20.13 -15.15 -15.43
C HIS A 851 21.22 -15.99 -16.11
N SER A 852 20.83 -16.84 -17.07
CA SER A 852 21.74 -17.63 -17.90
C SER A 852 21.00 -18.18 -19.12
N PRO A 853 21.70 -18.77 -20.13
CA PRO A 853 21.04 -19.45 -21.24
C PRO A 853 20.11 -20.60 -20.84
N ALA A 854 20.29 -21.17 -19.65
CA ALA A 854 19.43 -22.22 -19.09
C ALA A 854 18.34 -21.66 -18.15
N ASP A 855 18.39 -20.37 -17.82
CA ASP A 855 17.43 -19.70 -16.93
C ASP A 855 17.03 -18.35 -17.52
N CYS A 856 16.03 -18.42 -18.40
CA CYS A 856 15.46 -17.28 -19.09
C CYS A 856 13.93 -17.45 -19.14
N LYS A 857 13.20 -16.61 -18.43
CA LYS A 857 11.75 -16.78 -18.19
C LYS A 857 10.99 -15.53 -18.61
N LEU A 858 9.88 -15.74 -19.33
CA LEU A 858 8.91 -14.71 -19.67
C LEU A 858 7.74 -14.77 -18.69
N TYR A 859 7.37 -13.63 -18.11
CA TYR A 859 6.25 -13.48 -17.20
C TYR A 859 5.21 -12.50 -17.73
N ASP A 860 3.94 -12.79 -17.49
CA ASP A 860 2.84 -11.88 -17.79
C ASP A 860 2.74 -10.72 -16.79
N ALA A 861 1.78 -9.82 -17.01
CA ALA A 861 1.57 -8.65 -16.16
C ALA A 861 1.14 -8.98 -14.71
N LYS A 862 0.71 -10.22 -14.44
CA LYS A 862 0.39 -10.75 -13.11
C LYS A 862 1.52 -11.58 -12.51
N GLY A 863 2.66 -11.66 -13.20
CA GLY A 863 3.84 -12.44 -12.81
C GLY A 863 3.67 -13.95 -12.98
N GLY A 864 2.72 -14.38 -13.81
CA GLY A 864 2.58 -15.78 -14.22
C GLY A 864 3.65 -16.16 -15.22
N LEU A 865 4.27 -17.33 -15.06
CA LEU A 865 5.25 -17.84 -16.02
C LEU A 865 4.52 -18.18 -17.33
N VAL A 866 4.93 -17.52 -18.42
CA VAL A 866 4.36 -17.71 -19.76
C VAL A 866 5.20 -18.68 -20.56
N ALA A 867 6.53 -18.56 -20.53
CA ALA A 867 7.44 -19.39 -21.29
C ALA A 867 8.84 -19.42 -20.70
N GLU A 868 9.52 -20.57 -20.86
CA GLU A 868 10.97 -20.64 -20.79
C GLU A 868 11.57 -20.35 -22.17
N VAL A 869 12.36 -19.28 -22.24
CA VAL A 869 12.84 -18.71 -23.50
C VAL A 869 14.24 -19.26 -23.76
N LYS A 870 14.48 -19.78 -24.97
CA LYS A 870 15.83 -20.15 -25.41
C LYS A 870 16.44 -18.96 -26.16
N PRO A 871 17.38 -18.21 -25.54
CA PRO A 871 18.02 -17.10 -26.21
C PRO A 871 18.90 -17.57 -27.38
N GLN A 872 19.09 -16.69 -28.36
CA GLN A 872 19.91 -16.91 -29.55
C GLN A 872 21.13 -16.00 -29.52
N GLY A 873 22.30 -16.54 -29.89
CA GLY A 873 23.58 -15.83 -29.86
C GLY A 873 24.41 -16.12 -28.60
N ASP A 874 25.65 -15.64 -28.60
CA ASP A 874 26.54 -15.78 -27.44
C ASP A 874 26.19 -14.75 -26.37
N GLY A 875 25.95 -15.20 -25.13
CA GLY A 875 25.76 -14.31 -23.99
C GLY A 875 26.94 -13.34 -23.82
N PRO A 876 26.71 -12.01 -23.79
CA PRO A 876 27.77 -11.04 -23.59
C PRO A 876 28.43 -11.17 -22.21
N LEU A 877 29.70 -10.76 -22.12
CA LEU A 877 30.41 -10.60 -20.86
C LEU A 877 30.46 -9.12 -20.50
N LEU A 878 30.24 -8.83 -19.22
CA LEU A 878 30.44 -7.51 -18.63
C LEU A 878 31.85 -7.44 -18.05
N GLU A 879 32.64 -6.49 -18.55
CA GLU A 879 33.97 -6.17 -18.01
C GLU A 879 33.83 -5.25 -16.78
N PRO A 880 34.77 -5.27 -15.82
CA PRO A 880 34.78 -4.29 -14.73
C PRO A 880 34.83 -2.85 -15.26
N GLY A 881 34.03 -1.95 -14.70
CA GLY A 881 33.90 -0.57 -15.16
C GLY A 881 32.76 -0.37 -16.17
N ASP A 882 32.92 0.56 -17.09
CA ASP A 882 31.86 0.95 -18.04
C ASP A 882 31.72 -0.08 -19.17
N ASN A 883 30.48 -0.42 -19.50
CA ASN A 883 30.10 -1.34 -20.57
C ASN A 883 29.09 -0.66 -21.48
N ASP A 884 29.32 -0.68 -22.79
CA ASP A 884 28.40 -0.12 -23.77
C ASP A 884 27.26 -1.09 -24.04
N ILE A 885 26.02 -0.64 -23.83
CA ILE A 885 24.79 -1.41 -24.02
C ILE A 885 23.98 -0.78 -25.15
N HIS A 886 23.44 -1.63 -26.02
CA HIS A 886 22.53 -1.26 -27.07
C HIS A 886 21.32 -2.19 -27.08
N PHE A 887 20.12 -1.62 -27.07
CA PHE A 887 18.85 -2.33 -27.16
C PHE A 887 18.21 -2.11 -28.53
N THR A 888 17.63 -3.17 -29.09
CA THR A 888 16.76 -3.10 -30.27
C THR A 888 15.66 -4.14 -30.19
N CYS A 889 14.59 -3.95 -30.95
CA CYS A 889 13.52 -4.93 -31.14
C CYS A 889 12.83 -4.66 -32.48
N GLU A 890 12.02 -5.62 -32.92
CA GLU A 890 11.04 -5.39 -33.97
C GLU A 890 9.85 -4.62 -33.37
N ALA A 891 9.78 -3.32 -33.68
CA ALA A 891 8.77 -2.41 -33.13
C ALA A 891 7.43 -2.50 -33.87
N GLU A 892 6.33 -2.28 -33.15
CA GLU A 892 5.02 -2.14 -33.78
C GLU A 892 4.92 -0.81 -34.56
N PRO A 893 4.35 -0.81 -35.77
CA PRO A 893 4.25 0.40 -36.57
C PRO A 893 3.45 1.52 -35.89
N GLY A 894 3.96 2.75 -35.94
CA GLY A 894 3.23 3.96 -35.52
C GLY A 894 3.36 4.31 -34.04
N VAL A 895 4.09 3.51 -33.25
CA VAL A 895 4.39 3.80 -31.84
C VAL A 895 5.88 3.60 -31.56
N ASN A 896 6.42 4.31 -30.58
CA ASN A 896 7.79 4.06 -30.11
C ASN A 896 7.79 2.85 -29.17
N PRO A 897 8.65 1.83 -29.37
CA PRO A 897 8.79 0.76 -28.40
C PRO A 897 9.47 1.30 -27.15
N ARG A 898 8.91 0.98 -25.99
CA ARG A 898 9.40 1.46 -24.69
C ARG A 898 9.65 0.29 -23.75
N ALA A 899 10.77 0.32 -23.04
CA ALA A 899 11.16 -0.74 -22.13
C ALA A 899 11.96 -0.18 -20.95
N TYR A 900 11.88 -0.84 -19.78
CA TYR A 900 12.99 -0.80 -18.83
C TYR A 900 13.91 -1.99 -19.10
N VAL A 901 15.22 -1.75 -19.12
CA VAL A 901 16.25 -2.78 -19.17
C VAL A 901 17.09 -2.63 -17.92
N SER A 902 17.00 -3.60 -17.01
CA SER A 902 17.81 -3.65 -15.80
C SER A 902 18.99 -4.59 -16.03
N VAL A 903 20.21 -4.05 -16.13
CA VAL A 903 21.43 -4.87 -16.18
C VAL A 903 21.80 -5.29 -14.76
N ILE A 904 21.98 -6.59 -14.56
CA ILE A 904 22.19 -7.17 -13.23
C ILE A 904 23.65 -7.58 -13.09
N THR A 905 24.32 -7.08 -12.06
CA THR A 905 25.70 -7.45 -11.72
C THR A 905 25.81 -7.90 -10.27
N GLN A 906 26.73 -8.83 -10.01
CA GLN A 906 26.88 -9.45 -8.70
C GLN A 906 28.33 -9.41 -8.21
N GLY A 907 28.51 -9.28 -6.89
CA GLY A 907 29.79 -9.31 -6.20
C GLY A 907 30.10 -10.66 -5.53
N ASP A 908 31.14 -10.64 -4.69
CA ASP A 908 31.54 -11.81 -3.91
C ASP A 908 30.58 -12.09 -2.74
N ILE A 909 30.49 -13.38 -2.36
CA ILE A 909 29.66 -13.82 -1.23
C ILE A 909 30.17 -13.22 0.08
N LEU A 910 29.24 -12.78 0.92
CA LEU A 910 29.45 -12.30 2.28
C LEU A 910 28.97 -13.34 3.29
N ARG A 911 29.90 -13.85 4.10
CA ARG A 911 29.62 -14.76 5.20
C ARG A 911 29.55 -13.99 6.51
N GLY A 912 28.69 -14.44 7.42
CA GLY A 912 28.54 -13.78 8.72
C GLY A 912 27.37 -14.31 9.54
N ARG A 913 27.29 -15.64 9.71
CA ARG A 913 26.38 -16.29 10.65
C ARG A 913 26.81 -15.98 12.10
N ASN A 914 25.84 -15.68 12.97
CA ASN A 914 26.09 -15.56 14.40
C ASN A 914 26.53 -16.92 15.00
N PRO A 915 27.22 -16.90 16.15
CA PRO A 915 27.49 -18.12 16.92
C PRO A 915 26.20 -18.89 17.23
N ASP A 916 26.29 -20.22 17.27
CA ASP A 916 25.12 -21.11 17.38
C ASP A 916 24.26 -20.86 18.63
N ASP A 917 24.85 -20.35 19.72
CA ASP A 917 24.18 -20.00 20.98
C ASP A 917 23.40 -18.67 20.91
N GLN A 918 23.63 -17.87 19.88
CA GLN A 918 22.91 -16.60 19.61
C GLN A 918 21.84 -16.74 18.53
N VAL A 919 21.87 -17.81 17.75
CA VAL A 919 20.86 -18.11 16.74
C VAL A 919 19.68 -18.82 17.39
N LYS A 920 18.49 -18.25 17.25
CA LYS A 920 17.23 -18.86 17.73
C LYS A 920 16.74 -19.88 16.71
N TRP A 921 17.28 -21.09 16.79
CA TRP A 921 17.02 -22.18 15.83
C TRP A 921 15.55 -22.61 15.73
N ASP A 922 14.70 -22.29 16.69
CA ASP A 922 13.26 -22.56 16.64
C ASP A 922 12.57 -21.93 15.43
N PHE A 923 13.04 -20.75 14.98
CA PHE A 923 12.53 -20.09 13.77
C PHE A 923 13.05 -20.72 12.47
N LEU A 924 14.06 -21.59 12.55
CA LEU A 924 14.71 -22.28 11.42
C LEU A 924 14.54 -23.81 11.49
N GLN A 925 13.62 -24.31 12.32
CA GLN A 925 13.23 -25.72 12.32
C GLN A 925 12.64 -26.14 10.97
N ARG A 926 11.98 -25.21 10.27
CA ARG A 926 11.36 -25.43 8.96
C ARG A 926 11.91 -24.42 7.96
N GLU A 927 12.59 -24.91 6.93
CA GLU A 927 13.14 -24.08 5.86
C GLU A 927 12.52 -24.45 4.53
N ASP A 928 11.91 -23.48 3.85
CA ASP A 928 11.34 -23.67 2.52
C ASP A 928 12.41 -23.49 1.44
N ASP A 929 12.43 -24.43 0.50
CA ASP A 929 13.16 -24.26 -0.75
C ASP A 929 12.41 -23.32 -1.72
N GLU A 930 13.04 -22.94 -2.83
CA GLU A 930 12.40 -22.14 -3.86
C GLU A 930 11.15 -22.84 -4.44
N LEU A 931 10.08 -22.06 -4.62
CA LEU A 931 8.85 -22.54 -5.27
C LEU A 931 9.13 -22.95 -6.72
N ARG A 932 8.75 -24.18 -7.09
CA ARG A 932 8.84 -24.67 -8.48
C ARG A 932 7.47 -24.66 -9.15
N THR A 933 7.41 -24.15 -10.38
CA THR A 933 6.26 -24.28 -11.29
C THR A 933 6.63 -25.28 -12.38
N ILE A 934 5.88 -26.37 -12.47
CA ILE A 934 6.16 -27.53 -13.32
C ILE A 934 5.02 -27.67 -14.32
N HIS A 935 5.33 -27.53 -15.61
CA HIS A 935 4.39 -27.80 -16.71
C HIS A 935 4.95 -28.81 -17.71
N ALA A 936 6.19 -29.27 -17.50
CA ALA A 936 6.83 -30.35 -18.24
C ALA A 936 7.65 -31.25 -17.29
N LEU A 937 7.77 -32.53 -17.65
CA LEU A 937 8.70 -33.47 -17.01
C LEU A 937 9.97 -33.58 -17.85
N ASP A 938 10.74 -32.50 -17.91
CA ASP A 938 11.85 -32.29 -18.83
C ASP A 938 13.25 -32.41 -18.19
N GLY A 939 13.31 -32.69 -16.89
CA GLY A 939 14.54 -32.73 -16.10
C GLY A 939 15.09 -31.35 -15.74
N VAL A 940 14.35 -30.27 -16.03
CA VAL A 940 14.70 -28.89 -15.69
C VAL A 940 13.72 -28.33 -14.68
N GLN A 941 12.42 -28.46 -14.95
CA GLN A 941 11.38 -27.91 -14.08
C GLN A 941 11.05 -28.84 -12.92
N ASN A 942 11.06 -30.15 -13.20
CA ASN A 942 10.65 -31.19 -12.26
C ASN A 942 11.81 -31.80 -11.47
N GLU A 943 13.05 -31.38 -11.71
CA GLU A 943 14.26 -31.90 -11.07
C GLU A 943 15.15 -30.76 -10.56
N TRP A 944 15.56 -30.80 -9.28
CA TRP A 944 16.48 -29.82 -8.69
C TRP A 944 17.12 -30.34 -7.40
N ASP A 945 18.15 -29.64 -6.93
CA ASP A 945 18.82 -29.97 -5.66
C ASP A 945 18.21 -29.20 -4.49
N VAL A 946 17.87 -29.92 -3.42
CA VAL A 946 17.46 -29.37 -2.13
C VAL A 946 18.63 -29.44 -1.16
N ILE A 947 19.08 -28.27 -0.68
CA ILE A 947 20.27 -28.17 0.17
C ILE A 947 19.88 -28.19 1.65
N CYS A 948 20.39 -29.17 2.38
CA CYS A 948 20.23 -29.29 3.83
C CYS A 948 21.49 -28.84 4.58
N ARG A 949 21.29 -28.26 5.76
CA ARG A 949 22.37 -27.84 6.66
C ARG A 949 23.33 -29.00 6.98
N SER A 950 24.63 -28.74 6.85
CA SER A 950 25.70 -29.70 7.11
C SER A 950 25.86 -30.09 8.59
N ASP A 951 25.40 -29.22 9.50
CA ASP A 951 25.42 -29.43 10.95
C ASP A 951 24.20 -30.22 11.48
N SER A 952 23.20 -30.47 10.64
CA SER A 952 22.06 -31.32 10.94
C SER A 952 22.43 -32.80 10.78
N LYS A 953 21.90 -33.69 11.63
CA LYS A 953 22.08 -35.15 11.45
C LYS A 953 21.33 -35.68 10.22
N ASP A 954 20.03 -35.40 10.13
CA ASP A 954 19.15 -35.69 9.00
C ASP A 954 17.95 -34.73 9.04
N ALA A 955 17.39 -34.34 7.89
CA ALA A 955 16.17 -33.54 7.80
C ALA A 955 15.03 -34.34 7.16
N MET A 956 13.80 -34.02 7.53
CA MET A 956 12.60 -34.63 6.94
C MET A 956 12.09 -33.78 5.79
N LEU A 957 11.61 -34.44 4.74
CA LEU A 957 10.92 -33.80 3.62
C LEU A 957 9.44 -33.57 3.97
N GLU A 958 8.96 -32.36 3.73
CA GLU A 958 7.54 -32.08 3.51
C GLU A 958 7.35 -31.56 2.08
N LEU A 959 6.20 -31.87 1.48
CA LEU A 959 5.87 -31.50 0.11
C LEU A 959 4.44 -30.97 0.04
N GLU A 960 4.23 -29.84 -0.61
CA GLU A 960 2.90 -29.37 -1.02
C GLU A 960 2.85 -29.28 -2.54
N LEU A 961 1.82 -29.88 -3.15
CA LEU A 961 1.54 -29.79 -4.57
C LEU A 961 0.20 -29.09 -4.78
N VAL A 962 0.15 -28.10 -5.67
CA VAL A 962 -1.09 -27.42 -6.08
C VAL A 962 -1.21 -27.51 -7.59
N VAL A 963 -2.31 -28.07 -8.08
CA VAL A 963 -2.57 -28.16 -9.52
C VAL A 963 -3.22 -26.86 -9.97
N ASP A 964 -2.54 -26.08 -10.80
CA ASP A 964 -3.12 -24.85 -11.37
C ASP A 964 -3.99 -25.16 -12.59
N ARG A 965 -3.50 -26.07 -13.44
CA ARG A 965 -4.17 -26.49 -14.67
C ARG A 965 -3.89 -27.95 -14.96
N VAL A 966 -4.85 -28.65 -15.52
CA VAL A 966 -4.68 -29.97 -16.13
C VAL A 966 -5.69 -30.14 -17.25
N ALA A 967 -5.23 -30.61 -18.39
CA ALA A 967 -6.04 -30.90 -19.57
C ALA A 967 -5.44 -32.10 -20.31
N ASP A 968 -6.28 -32.83 -21.04
CA ASP A 968 -5.89 -34.03 -21.79
C ASP A 968 -5.87 -33.82 -23.32
N GLY A 969 -5.91 -32.55 -23.76
CA GLY A 969 -5.94 -32.18 -25.17
C GLY A 969 -7.29 -32.46 -25.85
N GLY A 970 -8.39 -32.56 -25.08
CA GLY A 970 -9.74 -32.75 -25.61
C GLY A 970 -10.22 -34.21 -25.63
N LYS A 971 -9.48 -35.15 -25.02
CA LYS A 971 -9.93 -36.56 -24.94
C LYS A 971 -11.19 -36.71 -24.08
N ALA A 972 -11.29 -35.98 -22.98
CA ALA A 972 -12.48 -35.95 -22.13
C ALA A 972 -13.71 -35.40 -22.88
N TYR A 973 -13.49 -34.50 -23.84
CA TYR A 973 -14.54 -33.95 -24.69
C TYR A 973 -15.09 -34.98 -25.68
N ASP A 974 -14.23 -35.82 -26.25
CA ASP A 974 -14.63 -36.89 -27.18
C ASP A 974 -15.27 -38.11 -26.48
N ASN A 975 -15.33 -38.10 -25.14
CA ASN A 975 -15.93 -39.20 -24.37
C ASN A 975 -17.46 -39.24 -24.58
N PRO A 976 -18.05 -40.41 -24.89
CA PRO A 976 -19.50 -40.52 -25.11
C PRO A 976 -20.35 -40.19 -23.87
N ASN A 977 -19.77 -40.15 -22.67
CA ASN A 977 -20.47 -39.85 -21.41
C ASN A 977 -20.57 -38.35 -21.09
N THR A 978 -20.18 -37.45 -22.00
CA THR A 978 -20.37 -36.00 -21.81
C THR A 978 -21.84 -35.59 -21.77
N VAL A 979 -22.15 -34.49 -21.08
CA VAL A 979 -23.47 -33.85 -21.11
C VAL A 979 -23.46 -32.77 -22.19
N SER A 980 -24.26 -32.91 -23.25
CA SER A 980 -24.39 -31.84 -24.25
C SER A 980 -25.11 -30.64 -23.64
N ILE A 981 -24.49 -29.47 -23.73
CA ILE A 981 -25.05 -28.19 -23.28
C ILE A 981 -25.65 -27.44 -24.48
N GLU A 982 -24.91 -27.37 -25.58
CA GLU A 982 -25.33 -26.72 -26.81
C GLU A 982 -24.56 -27.28 -28.00
N THR A 983 -25.23 -27.85 -29.00
CA THR A 983 -24.59 -28.40 -30.22
C THR A 983 -24.49 -27.38 -31.35
N PHE A 984 -25.27 -26.29 -31.29
CA PHE A 984 -25.44 -25.33 -32.37
C PHE A 984 -25.97 -25.93 -33.69
N ASP A 985 -26.83 -26.95 -33.59
CA ASP A 985 -27.64 -27.42 -34.74
C ASP A 985 -28.79 -26.43 -35.07
N SER A 986 -29.23 -25.64 -34.06
CA SER A 986 -30.21 -24.56 -34.20
C SER A 986 -29.91 -23.44 -33.20
N LEU A 987 -30.25 -22.20 -33.55
CA LEU A 987 -30.19 -21.04 -32.65
C LEU A 987 -31.55 -20.65 -32.05
N ASP A 988 -32.60 -21.46 -32.23
CA ASP A 988 -33.94 -21.16 -31.70
C ASP A 988 -33.93 -20.92 -30.18
N GLY A 989 -33.06 -21.62 -29.45
CA GLY A 989 -32.90 -21.43 -28.00
C GLY A 989 -32.32 -20.06 -27.61
N PHE A 990 -31.65 -19.36 -28.53
CA PHE A 990 -31.10 -18.02 -28.34
C PHE A 990 -32.04 -16.90 -28.82
N ALA A 991 -33.19 -17.25 -29.41
CA ALA A 991 -34.17 -16.27 -29.86
C ALA A 991 -34.73 -15.47 -28.68
N ASP A 992 -34.95 -14.18 -28.90
CA ASP A 992 -35.61 -13.32 -27.92
C ASP A 992 -37.10 -13.72 -27.81
N SER A 993 -37.56 -14.05 -26.60
CA SER A 993 -38.96 -14.39 -26.32
C SER A 993 -39.35 -13.94 -24.90
N PRO A 994 -40.66 -13.82 -24.58
CA PRO A 994 -41.11 -13.55 -23.22
C PRO A 994 -40.53 -14.53 -22.18
N GLU A 995 -40.22 -15.75 -22.59
CA GLU A 995 -39.68 -16.84 -21.79
C GLU A 995 -38.15 -16.85 -21.71
N ASN A 996 -37.42 -16.26 -22.68
CA ASN A 996 -35.95 -16.16 -22.69
C ASN A 996 -35.50 -14.73 -22.34
N GLN A 997 -35.36 -14.45 -21.05
CA GLN A 997 -35.08 -13.10 -20.54
C GLN A 997 -33.60 -12.92 -20.11
N TYR A 998 -32.64 -13.47 -20.85
CA TYR A 998 -31.22 -13.43 -20.45
C TYR A 998 -30.69 -12.00 -20.23
N ALA A 999 -31.22 -11.02 -20.97
CA ALA A 999 -30.77 -9.63 -20.91
C ALA A 999 -30.89 -9.02 -19.51
N LYS A 1000 -31.83 -9.47 -18.67
CA LYS A 1000 -31.96 -9.02 -17.27
C LYS A 1000 -30.75 -9.35 -16.40
N TYR A 1001 -29.96 -10.35 -16.79
CA TYR A 1001 -28.73 -10.75 -16.11
C TYR A 1001 -27.49 -10.04 -16.64
N VAL A 1002 -27.65 -9.22 -17.68
CA VAL A 1002 -26.58 -8.36 -18.19
C VAL A 1002 -26.54 -7.12 -17.32
N VAL A 1003 -25.55 -7.04 -16.43
CA VAL A 1003 -25.39 -5.94 -15.46
C VAL A 1003 -24.15 -5.13 -15.84
N SER A 1004 -24.35 -4.02 -16.54
CA SER A 1004 -23.31 -3.03 -16.81
C SER A 1004 -23.79 -1.65 -16.36
N ALA A 1005 -22.86 -0.78 -15.92
CA ALA A 1005 -23.16 0.51 -15.29
C ALA A 1005 -24.01 1.47 -16.16
N ALA A 1006 -24.11 1.24 -17.47
CA ALA A 1006 -24.84 2.09 -18.42
C ALA A 1006 -25.85 1.31 -19.32
N GLY A 1007 -26.08 0.02 -19.09
CA GLY A 1007 -26.88 -0.82 -20.00
C GLY A 1007 -27.49 -2.07 -19.37
N ALA A 1008 -27.82 -2.02 -18.07
CA ALA A 1008 -28.48 -3.14 -17.40
C ALA A 1008 -29.79 -3.50 -18.10
N GLY A 1009 -30.00 -4.79 -18.40
CA GLY A 1009 -31.20 -5.25 -19.12
C GLY A 1009 -31.11 -5.17 -20.65
N ALA A 1010 -29.99 -4.76 -21.24
CA ALA A 1010 -29.80 -4.68 -22.69
C ALA A 1010 -28.88 -5.79 -23.23
N PRO A 1011 -29.05 -6.24 -24.49
CA PRO A 1011 -28.22 -7.29 -25.08
C PRO A 1011 -26.87 -6.77 -25.59
N ALA A 1012 -26.66 -5.46 -25.68
CA ALA A 1012 -25.39 -4.86 -26.09
C ALA A 1012 -25.21 -3.45 -25.52
N ALA A 1013 -23.97 -2.99 -25.44
CA ALA A 1013 -23.64 -1.62 -25.06
C ALA A 1013 -24.14 -0.60 -26.10
N PRO A 1014 -24.40 0.66 -25.71
CA PRO A 1014 -24.65 1.73 -26.67
C PRO A 1014 -23.55 1.83 -27.74
N GLY A 1015 -23.95 1.78 -29.01
CA GLY A 1015 -23.01 1.82 -30.14
C GLY A 1015 -22.36 0.48 -30.50
N VAL A 1016 -22.83 -0.63 -29.92
CA VAL A 1016 -22.42 -1.98 -30.32
C VAL A 1016 -23.55 -2.66 -31.10
N THR A 1017 -23.22 -3.17 -32.29
CA THR A 1017 -24.07 -4.11 -33.02
C THR A 1017 -23.52 -5.50 -32.87
N HIS A 1018 -24.39 -6.51 -32.91
CA HIS A 1018 -23.97 -7.90 -32.83
C HIS A 1018 -24.93 -8.82 -33.57
N ASN A 1019 -24.43 -9.98 -33.96
CA ASN A 1019 -25.18 -11.03 -34.61
C ASN A 1019 -24.66 -12.39 -34.16
N LEU A 1020 -25.56 -13.34 -33.90
CA LEU A 1020 -25.22 -14.74 -33.67
C LEU A 1020 -25.92 -15.53 -34.77
N GLU A 1021 -25.14 -16.17 -35.63
CA GLU A 1021 -25.65 -16.90 -36.80
C GLU A 1021 -25.05 -18.29 -36.88
N LEU A 1022 -25.81 -19.23 -37.45
CA LEU A 1022 -25.26 -20.54 -37.79
C LEU A 1022 -24.32 -20.40 -38.97
N SER A 1023 -23.21 -21.13 -38.91
CA SER A 1023 -22.29 -21.28 -40.02
C SER A 1023 -22.05 -22.74 -40.34
N THR A 1024 -21.98 -23.05 -41.63
CA THR A 1024 -21.49 -24.34 -42.15
C THR A 1024 -20.00 -24.31 -42.48
N ASP A 1025 -19.34 -23.14 -42.33
CA ASP A 1025 -17.89 -22.96 -42.48
C ASP A 1025 -17.41 -21.72 -41.68
N PRO A 1026 -16.58 -21.85 -40.63
CA PRO A 1026 -15.93 -23.08 -40.17
C PRO A 1026 -16.84 -23.94 -39.29
N VAL A 1027 -16.68 -25.26 -39.33
CA VAL A 1027 -17.32 -26.23 -38.41
C VAL A 1027 -16.22 -27.13 -37.85
N LYS A 1028 -16.28 -27.42 -36.55
CA LYS A 1028 -15.36 -28.33 -35.87
C LYS A 1028 -16.00 -29.69 -35.60
N VAL A 1029 -17.25 -29.70 -35.14
CA VAL A 1029 -17.99 -30.90 -34.75
C VAL A 1029 -19.42 -30.80 -35.32
N GLY A 1030 -19.97 -31.91 -35.82
CA GLY A 1030 -21.33 -31.92 -36.36
C GLY A 1030 -21.46 -31.21 -37.71
N THR A 1031 -22.59 -30.52 -37.92
CA THR A 1031 -22.96 -29.92 -39.24
C THR A 1031 -22.90 -28.39 -39.28
N SER A 1032 -22.89 -27.73 -38.13
CA SER A 1032 -22.87 -26.26 -38.02
C SER A 1032 -22.22 -25.80 -36.73
N SER A 1033 -21.62 -24.61 -36.76
CA SER A 1033 -21.15 -23.87 -35.60
C SER A 1033 -21.96 -22.58 -35.44
N ALA A 1034 -21.88 -21.92 -34.29
CA ALA A 1034 -22.46 -20.59 -34.11
C ALA A 1034 -21.40 -19.50 -34.15
N CYS A 1035 -21.43 -18.68 -35.20
CA CYS A 1035 -20.53 -17.55 -35.34
C CYS A 1035 -21.13 -16.31 -34.69
N TYR A 1036 -20.46 -15.85 -33.63
CA TYR A 1036 -20.81 -14.64 -32.93
C TYR A 1036 -19.96 -13.48 -33.46
N THR A 1037 -20.62 -12.48 -34.03
CA THR A 1037 -19.97 -11.29 -34.59
C THR A 1037 -20.43 -10.05 -33.84
N ALA A 1038 -19.53 -9.15 -33.49
CA ALA A 1038 -19.89 -7.87 -32.89
C ALA A 1038 -19.01 -6.73 -33.41
N THR A 1039 -19.62 -5.55 -33.60
CA THR A 1039 -18.93 -4.33 -34.04
C THR A 1039 -19.18 -3.26 -33.00
N SER A 1040 -18.12 -2.64 -32.49
CA SER A 1040 -18.23 -1.55 -31.52
C SER A 1040 -17.74 -0.23 -32.11
N VAL A 1041 -18.54 0.84 -32.01
CA VAL A 1041 -18.05 2.19 -32.33
C VAL A 1041 -17.20 2.80 -31.21
N ASN A 1042 -17.30 2.26 -30.00
CA ASN A 1042 -16.61 2.74 -28.81
C ASN A 1042 -15.56 1.70 -28.33
N PRO A 1043 -14.49 2.11 -27.65
CA PRO A 1043 -13.59 1.16 -27.01
C PRO A 1043 -14.31 0.43 -25.87
N ASN A 1044 -13.86 -0.78 -25.53
CA ASN A 1044 -14.45 -1.63 -24.50
C ASN A 1044 -15.93 -1.96 -24.75
N GLY A 1045 -16.31 -2.13 -26.02
CA GLY A 1045 -17.66 -2.58 -26.36
C GLY A 1045 -17.95 -3.95 -25.74
N TRP A 1046 -19.20 -4.17 -25.36
CA TRP A 1046 -19.67 -5.47 -24.88
C TRP A 1046 -21.00 -5.82 -25.54
N SER A 1047 -21.23 -7.13 -25.71
CA SER A 1047 -22.51 -7.65 -26.19
C SER A 1047 -22.76 -9.05 -25.66
N ALA A 1048 -24.02 -9.46 -25.59
CA ALA A 1048 -24.44 -10.71 -24.98
C ALA A 1048 -25.55 -11.40 -25.79
N ARG A 1049 -25.52 -12.73 -25.84
CA ARG A 1049 -26.62 -13.58 -26.33
C ARG A 1049 -26.83 -14.73 -25.38
N GLY A 1050 -28.07 -15.00 -25.00
CA GLY A 1050 -28.37 -16.04 -24.02
C GLY A 1050 -29.39 -17.04 -24.51
N ARG A 1051 -29.16 -18.29 -24.15
CA ARG A 1051 -30.09 -19.41 -24.27
C ARG A 1051 -30.63 -19.77 -22.90
N ARG A 1052 -31.94 -20.00 -22.84
CA ARG A 1052 -32.60 -20.56 -21.66
C ARG A 1052 -32.80 -22.06 -21.80
N PHE A 1053 -32.62 -22.79 -20.70
CA PHE A 1053 -32.96 -24.19 -20.57
C PHE A 1053 -34.32 -24.35 -19.87
N ALA A 1054 -35.24 -25.04 -20.52
CA ALA A 1054 -36.55 -25.39 -19.96
C ALA A 1054 -36.87 -26.87 -20.27
N PRO A 1055 -36.76 -27.79 -19.28
CA PRO A 1055 -36.39 -27.57 -17.88
C PRO A 1055 -34.90 -27.15 -17.71
N PRO A 1056 -34.50 -26.60 -16.54
CA PRO A 1056 -33.10 -26.31 -16.23
C PRO A 1056 -32.18 -27.54 -16.42
N LEU A 1057 -30.95 -27.29 -16.87
CA LEU A 1057 -29.94 -28.30 -17.14
C LEU A 1057 -29.21 -28.71 -15.85
N ASP A 1058 -29.06 -30.02 -15.65
CA ASP A 1058 -28.27 -30.58 -14.55
C ASP A 1058 -26.84 -30.85 -15.00
N LEU A 1059 -25.92 -29.99 -14.54
CA LEU A 1059 -24.47 -30.11 -14.72
C LEU A 1059 -23.75 -30.53 -13.44
N SER A 1060 -24.47 -30.88 -12.37
CA SER A 1060 -23.85 -31.36 -11.13
C SER A 1060 -22.97 -32.61 -11.28
N PRO A 1061 -23.17 -33.51 -12.28
CA PRO A 1061 -22.26 -34.61 -12.54
C PRO A 1061 -20.96 -34.22 -13.27
N CYS A 1062 -20.85 -32.98 -13.77
CA CYS A 1062 -19.74 -32.54 -14.61
C CYS A 1062 -18.65 -31.86 -13.78
N GLY A 1063 -17.40 -32.26 -13.99
CA GLY A 1063 -16.23 -31.60 -13.43
C GLY A 1063 -15.81 -30.37 -14.23
N ASN A 1064 -15.92 -30.42 -15.55
CA ASN A 1064 -15.46 -29.32 -16.42
C ASN A 1064 -16.51 -28.99 -17.49
N ILE A 1065 -16.34 -27.86 -18.17
CA ILE A 1065 -17.05 -27.52 -19.40
C ILE A 1065 -16.01 -27.34 -20.50
N GLY A 1066 -16.20 -28.04 -21.62
CA GLY A 1066 -15.33 -27.99 -22.79
C GLY A 1066 -16.09 -27.56 -24.02
N PHE A 1067 -15.45 -26.79 -24.89
CA PHE A 1067 -16.00 -26.36 -26.18
C PHE A 1067 -14.90 -25.96 -27.16
N TRP A 1068 -15.22 -25.94 -28.45
CA TRP A 1068 -14.33 -25.44 -29.48
C TRP A 1068 -14.67 -24.00 -29.83
N VAL A 1069 -13.63 -23.18 -29.99
CA VAL A 1069 -13.74 -21.79 -30.42
C VAL A 1069 -12.83 -21.54 -31.61
N HIS A 1070 -13.38 -21.01 -32.69
CA HIS A 1070 -12.63 -20.55 -33.85
C HIS A 1070 -12.41 -19.04 -33.71
N GLY A 1071 -11.18 -18.61 -33.49
CA GLY A 1071 -10.83 -17.21 -33.32
C GLY A 1071 -10.45 -16.51 -34.64
N ASP A 1072 -10.57 -15.18 -34.65
CA ASP A 1072 -10.10 -14.27 -35.70
C ASP A 1072 -8.85 -13.46 -35.28
N GLY A 1073 -8.33 -13.73 -34.08
CA GLY A 1073 -7.15 -13.09 -33.52
C GLY A 1073 -7.30 -11.60 -33.18
N GLN A 1074 -8.51 -11.07 -33.01
CA GLN A 1074 -8.71 -9.64 -32.77
C GLN A 1074 -8.61 -9.21 -31.30
N GLY A 1075 -8.44 -10.15 -30.36
CA GLY A 1075 -8.07 -9.88 -28.97
C GLY A 1075 -9.23 -9.50 -28.05
N GLU A 1076 -10.48 -9.65 -28.49
CA GLU A 1076 -11.64 -9.56 -27.62
C GLU A 1076 -11.69 -10.71 -26.62
N VAL A 1077 -12.44 -10.53 -25.53
CA VAL A 1077 -12.63 -11.58 -24.53
C VAL A 1077 -14.00 -12.21 -24.72
N LEU A 1078 -14.00 -13.50 -25.05
CA LEU A 1078 -15.20 -14.32 -25.12
C LEU A 1078 -15.50 -14.89 -23.73
N TYR A 1079 -16.70 -14.64 -23.22
CA TYR A 1079 -17.21 -15.27 -22.02
C TYR A 1079 -18.31 -16.27 -22.34
N LEU A 1080 -18.28 -17.39 -21.63
CA LEU A 1080 -19.39 -18.29 -21.39
C LEU A 1080 -19.83 -18.13 -19.94
N GLN A 1081 -21.06 -17.70 -19.71
CA GLN A 1081 -21.63 -17.53 -18.38
C GLN A 1081 -22.79 -18.50 -18.19
N LEU A 1082 -22.75 -19.24 -17.09
CA LEU A 1082 -23.89 -20.03 -16.63
C LEU A 1082 -24.66 -19.27 -15.56
N ARG A 1083 -25.98 -19.43 -15.52
CA ARG A 1083 -26.85 -18.92 -14.45
C ARG A 1083 -27.72 -20.04 -13.89
N ASP A 1084 -27.88 -20.09 -12.58
CA ASP A 1084 -28.89 -20.94 -11.94
C ASP A 1084 -30.26 -20.24 -11.84
N VAL A 1085 -31.27 -21.00 -11.41
CA VAL A 1085 -32.64 -20.49 -11.16
C VAL A 1085 -32.72 -19.41 -10.07
N ALA A 1086 -31.70 -19.25 -9.23
CA ALA A 1086 -31.60 -18.18 -8.23
C ALA A 1086 -30.92 -16.93 -8.79
N GLY A 1087 -30.48 -16.97 -10.05
CA GLY A 1087 -29.77 -15.89 -10.73
C GLY A 1087 -28.29 -15.78 -10.36
N LYS A 1088 -27.74 -16.71 -9.57
CA LYS A 1088 -26.29 -16.77 -9.34
C LYS A 1088 -25.57 -17.26 -10.59
N TRP A 1089 -24.29 -16.95 -10.74
CA TRP A 1089 -23.58 -17.18 -12.01
C TRP A 1089 -22.15 -17.65 -11.86
N HIS A 1090 -21.62 -18.21 -12.95
CA HIS A 1090 -20.24 -18.64 -13.09
C HIS A 1090 -19.72 -18.19 -14.44
N ASN A 1091 -18.58 -17.51 -14.46
CA ASN A 1091 -17.96 -16.98 -15.67
C ASN A 1091 -16.79 -17.86 -16.09
N MET A 1092 -16.78 -18.24 -17.36
CA MET A 1092 -15.66 -18.90 -18.03
C MET A 1092 -15.27 -17.99 -19.19
N ASN A 1093 -13.99 -17.70 -19.39
CA ASN A 1093 -13.58 -16.80 -20.46
C ASN A 1093 -12.23 -17.14 -21.04
N THR A 1094 -12.06 -16.77 -22.31
CA THR A 1094 -10.79 -16.84 -23.03
C THR A 1094 -10.64 -15.59 -23.88
N THR A 1095 -9.42 -15.06 -23.93
CA THR A 1095 -9.05 -14.05 -24.93
C THR A 1095 -8.96 -14.73 -26.30
N VAL A 1096 -9.46 -14.07 -27.34
CA VAL A 1096 -9.46 -14.55 -28.74
C VAL A 1096 -8.30 -13.88 -29.49
N ASP A 1097 -7.07 -14.23 -29.12
CA ASP A 1097 -5.82 -13.74 -29.71
C ASP A 1097 -5.21 -14.73 -30.74
N PHE A 1098 -5.96 -15.78 -31.08
CA PHE A 1098 -5.57 -16.85 -31.99
C PHE A 1098 -6.45 -16.88 -33.23
N ASN A 1099 -5.88 -17.38 -34.33
CA ASN A 1099 -6.62 -17.64 -35.57
C ASN A 1099 -6.90 -19.14 -35.69
N GLY A 1100 -8.13 -19.52 -36.05
CA GLY A 1100 -8.51 -20.92 -36.21
C GLY A 1100 -9.11 -21.55 -34.96
N TRP A 1101 -9.35 -22.86 -35.02
CA TRP A 1101 -9.95 -23.65 -33.93
C TRP A 1101 -8.99 -23.88 -32.76
N LYS A 1102 -9.47 -23.59 -31.56
CA LYS A 1102 -8.83 -23.88 -30.28
C LYS A 1102 -9.84 -24.55 -29.35
N TYR A 1103 -9.39 -25.56 -28.62
CA TYR A 1103 -10.18 -26.19 -27.58
C TYR A 1103 -10.06 -25.38 -26.29
N ALA A 1104 -11.19 -25.10 -25.64
CA ALA A 1104 -11.24 -24.40 -24.37
C ALA A 1104 -11.93 -25.29 -23.34
N GLU A 1105 -11.32 -25.43 -22.15
CA GLU A 1105 -11.83 -26.25 -21.06
C GLU A 1105 -11.74 -25.47 -19.74
N PHE A 1106 -12.81 -25.49 -18.95
CA PHE A 1106 -12.91 -24.74 -17.71
C PHE A 1106 -13.47 -25.59 -16.56
N PRO A 1107 -12.91 -25.48 -15.34
CA PRO A 1107 -13.43 -26.20 -14.18
C PRO A 1107 -14.79 -25.64 -13.72
N LEU A 1108 -15.69 -26.55 -13.34
CA LEU A 1108 -17.02 -26.28 -12.81
C LEU A 1108 -17.17 -26.36 -11.26
N PRO A 1109 -16.36 -27.10 -10.48
CA PRO A 1109 -16.56 -27.29 -9.03
C PRO A 1109 -16.63 -26.02 -8.17
N ASN A 1110 -16.05 -24.91 -8.61
CA ASN A 1110 -16.10 -23.61 -7.91
C ASN A 1110 -17.18 -22.67 -8.47
N ALA A 1111 -18.12 -23.19 -9.25
CA ALA A 1111 -19.18 -22.40 -9.81
C ALA A 1111 -20.00 -21.79 -8.67
N ALA A 1112 -20.09 -20.46 -8.64
CA ALA A 1112 -20.86 -19.74 -7.63
C ALA A 1112 -22.37 -19.83 -7.88
N LEU A 1113 -22.86 -20.97 -8.39
CA LEU A 1113 -24.24 -21.26 -8.78
C LEU A 1113 -24.61 -22.72 -8.42
N ASP A 1114 -25.90 -23.02 -8.35
CA ASP A 1114 -26.43 -24.39 -8.23
C ASP A 1114 -26.31 -25.11 -9.59
N THR A 1115 -25.28 -25.94 -9.75
CA THR A 1115 -25.00 -26.64 -11.02
C THR A 1115 -26.03 -27.69 -11.36
N ALA A 1116 -26.90 -28.10 -10.42
CA ALA A 1116 -28.02 -28.98 -10.69
C ALA A 1116 -29.22 -28.28 -11.34
N LYS A 1117 -29.21 -26.93 -11.40
CA LYS A 1117 -30.35 -26.12 -11.83
C LYS A 1117 -29.93 -24.97 -12.73
N VAL A 1118 -29.08 -25.25 -13.72
CA VAL A 1118 -28.59 -24.24 -14.67
C VAL A 1118 -29.73 -23.84 -15.60
N GLU A 1119 -30.19 -22.60 -15.48
CA GLU A 1119 -31.31 -22.06 -16.25
C GLU A 1119 -30.86 -21.34 -17.53
N TYR A 1120 -29.68 -20.70 -17.54
CA TYR A 1120 -29.18 -20.01 -18.73
C TYR A 1120 -27.73 -20.34 -19.05
N LEU A 1121 -27.45 -20.36 -20.35
CA LEU A 1121 -26.13 -20.21 -20.95
C LEU A 1121 -26.11 -18.84 -21.64
N ILE A 1122 -25.16 -17.97 -21.29
CA ILE A 1122 -25.02 -16.63 -21.88
C ILE A 1122 -23.61 -16.48 -22.43
N ILE A 1123 -23.52 -16.17 -23.72
CA ILE A 1123 -22.28 -15.89 -24.44
C ILE A 1123 -22.09 -14.38 -24.46
N PHE A 1124 -20.94 -13.90 -24.01
CA PHE A 1124 -20.61 -12.47 -24.07
C PHE A 1124 -19.34 -12.22 -24.85
N TYR A 1125 -19.33 -11.06 -25.50
CA TYR A 1125 -18.10 -10.35 -25.76
C TYR A 1125 -17.90 -9.23 -24.75
N ASN A 1126 -16.66 -9.10 -24.31
CA ASN A 1126 -16.18 -7.93 -23.59
C ASN A 1126 -14.87 -7.45 -24.24
N ASN A 1127 -14.51 -6.20 -23.98
CA ASN A 1127 -13.31 -5.58 -24.55
C ASN A 1127 -13.27 -5.58 -26.11
N ILE A 1128 -14.43 -5.38 -26.76
CA ILE A 1128 -14.47 -5.26 -28.23
C ILE A 1128 -13.72 -3.97 -28.63
N PRO A 1129 -12.70 -4.04 -29.51
CA PRO A 1129 -11.94 -2.86 -29.92
C PRO A 1129 -12.80 -1.84 -30.68
N ALA A 1130 -12.54 -0.55 -30.47
CA ALA A 1130 -13.25 0.53 -31.16
C ALA A 1130 -13.05 0.44 -32.68
N GLY A 1131 -14.12 0.62 -33.45
CA GLY A 1131 -14.10 0.62 -34.91
C GLY A 1131 -13.82 -0.74 -35.55
N LYS A 1132 -13.70 -1.82 -34.75
CA LYS A 1132 -13.47 -3.18 -35.26
C LYS A 1132 -14.73 -4.03 -35.18
N THR A 1133 -14.81 -4.95 -36.12
CA THR A 1133 -15.70 -6.11 -36.05
C THR A 1133 -14.88 -7.29 -35.59
N VAL A 1134 -15.33 -7.95 -34.54
CA VAL A 1134 -14.75 -9.20 -34.01
C VAL A 1134 -15.68 -10.36 -34.31
N ARG A 1135 -15.13 -11.54 -34.54
CA ARG A 1135 -15.86 -12.74 -34.89
C ARG A 1135 -15.19 -13.99 -34.35
N CYS A 1136 -15.92 -14.75 -33.56
CA CYS A 1136 -15.56 -16.11 -33.17
C CYS A 1136 -16.67 -17.07 -33.55
N CYS A 1137 -16.34 -18.33 -33.82
CA CYS A 1137 -17.35 -19.38 -33.97
C CYS A 1137 -17.22 -20.38 -32.84
N LEU A 1138 -18.32 -20.62 -32.13
CA LEU A 1138 -18.42 -21.60 -31.07
C LEU A 1138 -19.01 -22.88 -31.63
N ASP A 1139 -18.47 -24.00 -31.21
CA ASP A 1139 -18.95 -25.31 -31.62
C ASP A 1139 -19.02 -26.24 -30.42
N ASP A 1140 -20.16 -26.93 -30.33
CA ASP A 1140 -20.49 -28.04 -29.44
C ASP A 1140 -19.98 -27.89 -27.98
N ILE A 1141 -20.76 -27.19 -27.16
CA ILE A 1141 -20.47 -26.99 -25.73
C ILE A 1141 -20.91 -28.21 -24.93
N ARG A 1142 -20.00 -28.78 -24.15
CA ARG A 1142 -20.21 -30.01 -23.37
C ARG A 1142 -19.80 -29.86 -21.91
N GLY A 1143 -20.56 -30.46 -21.01
CA GLY A 1143 -20.16 -30.78 -19.65
C GLY A 1143 -19.38 -32.09 -19.62
N LEU A 1144 -18.18 -32.07 -19.04
CA LEU A 1144 -17.24 -33.18 -18.99
C LEU A 1144 -17.32 -33.87 -17.63
N ARG A 1145 -17.64 -35.17 -17.62
CA ARG A 1145 -17.70 -35.98 -16.39
C ARG A 1145 -16.32 -36.47 -15.95
N ASP A 1146 -15.50 -36.86 -16.92
CA ASP A 1146 -14.17 -37.46 -16.70
C ASP A 1146 -13.06 -36.45 -17.03
N ALA A 1147 -13.06 -35.28 -16.36
CA ALA A 1147 -12.04 -34.26 -16.56
C ALA A 1147 -10.62 -34.79 -16.29
N ALA A 1148 -9.63 -34.28 -17.01
CA ALA A 1148 -8.24 -34.67 -16.88
C ALA A 1148 -7.74 -34.51 -15.43
N ARG A 1149 -6.89 -35.43 -14.97
CA ARG A 1149 -6.30 -35.41 -13.63
C ARG A 1149 -4.82 -35.80 -13.68
N ILE A 1150 -4.05 -35.24 -12.76
CA ILE A 1150 -2.71 -35.72 -12.45
C ILE A 1150 -2.86 -36.99 -11.59
N LEU A 1151 -2.43 -38.12 -12.14
CA LEU A 1151 -2.52 -39.41 -11.48
C LEU A 1151 -1.24 -39.74 -10.73
N ASN A 1152 -1.40 -40.20 -9.49
CA ASN A 1152 -0.36 -40.74 -8.62
C ASN A 1152 0.95 -39.94 -8.67
N PRO A 1153 0.93 -38.63 -8.35
CA PRO A 1153 2.15 -37.85 -8.30
C PRO A 1153 3.15 -38.52 -7.34
N SER A 1154 4.43 -38.30 -7.58
CA SER A 1154 5.49 -38.93 -6.83
C SER A 1154 6.67 -37.99 -6.65
N VAL A 1155 7.42 -38.21 -5.58
CA VAL A 1155 8.69 -37.55 -5.30
C VAL A 1155 9.78 -38.61 -5.15
N SER A 1156 10.88 -38.45 -5.87
CA SER A 1156 12.04 -39.32 -5.78
C SER A 1156 13.23 -38.56 -5.23
N ILE A 1157 13.99 -39.19 -4.32
CA ILE A 1157 15.27 -38.71 -3.81
C ILE A 1157 16.26 -39.86 -3.87
N ALA A 1158 17.33 -39.71 -4.64
CA ALA A 1158 18.24 -40.81 -4.98
C ALA A 1158 17.45 -42.04 -5.50
N GLU A 1159 17.62 -43.22 -4.89
CA GLU A 1159 16.92 -44.45 -5.28
C GLU A 1159 15.54 -44.62 -4.62
N GLN A 1160 15.14 -43.71 -3.73
CA GLN A 1160 13.88 -43.81 -2.99
C GLN A 1160 12.79 -43.03 -3.71
N LYS A 1161 11.65 -43.69 -3.98
CA LYS A 1161 10.46 -43.08 -4.58
C LYS A 1161 9.27 -43.19 -3.62
N LEU A 1162 8.61 -42.07 -3.39
CA LEU A 1162 7.36 -41.98 -2.62
C LEU A 1162 6.23 -41.60 -3.59
N VAL A 1163 5.20 -42.43 -3.67
CA VAL A 1163 4.03 -42.22 -4.53
C VAL A 1163 2.84 -41.82 -3.67
N PHE A 1164 2.09 -40.82 -4.14
CA PHE A 1164 0.85 -40.36 -3.52
C PHE A 1164 -0.33 -40.88 -4.35
N PRO A 1165 -0.99 -42.00 -3.97
CA PRO A 1165 -1.96 -42.68 -4.82
C PRO A 1165 -3.31 -41.95 -4.85
N VAL A 1166 -3.34 -40.81 -5.53
CA VAL A 1166 -4.49 -39.91 -5.70
C VAL A 1166 -4.58 -39.39 -7.13
N ALA A 1167 -5.77 -38.88 -7.48
CA ALA A 1167 -6.01 -38.21 -8.75
C ALA A 1167 -6.34 -36.74 -8.50
N LEU A 1168 -5.41 -35.83 -8.82
CA LEU A 1168 -5.53 -34.39 -8.59
C LEU A 1168 -6.11 -33.68 -9.82
N GLY A 1169 -7.24 -33.01 -9.66
CA GLY A 1169 -7.80 -32.08 -10.65
C GLY A 1169 -7.28 -30.65 -10.47
N ALA A 1170 -7.62 -29.76 -11.41
CA ALA A 1170 -7.28 -28.34 -11.30
C ALA A 1170 -7.87 -27.72 -10.02
N GLY A 1171 -7.02 -27.02 -9.27
CA GLY A 1171 -7.26 -26.43 -7.95
C GLY A 1171 -7.07 -27.40 -6.77
N ASP A 1172 -6.89 -28.70 -7.00
CA ASP A 1172 -6.64 -29.63 -5.91
C ASP A 1172 -5.26 -29.37 -5.30
N ARG A 1173 -5.18 -29.54 -3.98
CA ARG A 1173 -3.94 -29.42 -3.21
C ARG A 1173 -3.63 -30.71 -2.48
N LEU A 1174 -2.43 -31.23 -2.67
CA LEU A 1174 -1.88 -32.34 -1.89
C LEU A 1174 -0.87 -31.79 -0.90
N LEU A 1175 -1.01 -32.16 0.37
CA LEU A 1175 -0.08 -31.77 1.42
C LEU A 1175 0.48 -33.01 2.10
N PHE A 1176 1.79 -33.18 2.04
CA PHE A 1176 2.53 -34.22 2.73
C PHE A 1176 3.36 -33.59 3.87
N ARG A 1177 3.07 -34.05 5.09
CA ARG A 1177 3.76 -33.71 6.34
C ARG A 1177 4.41 -34.97 6.93
N GLN A 1178 5.18 -34.79 8.01
CA GLN A 1178 5.95 -35.87 8.64
C GLN A 1178 5.09 -37.09 9.04
N GLY A 1179 5.75 -38.24 9.24
CA GLY A 1179 5.10 -39.40 9.89
C GLY A 1179 4.01 -40.10 9.08
N LYS A 1180 4.05 -39.97 7.74
CA LYS A 1180 3.03 -40.43 6.78
C LYS A 1180 1.73 -39.62 6.76
N ASP A 1181 1.69 -38.45 7.41
CA ASP A 1181 0.53 -37.55 7.33
C ASP A 1181 0.45 -36.94 5.93
N CYS A 1182 -0.52 -37.37 5.13
CA CYS A 1182 -0.75 -36.82 3.81
C CYS A 1182 -2.23 -36.55 3.62
N LYS A 1183 -2.54 -35.32 3.20
CA LYS A 1183 -3.89 -34.79 3.09
C LYS A 1183 -4.14 -34.26 1.69
N LEU A 1184 -5.25 -34.68 1.09
CA LEU A 1184 -5.78 -34.13 -0.15
C LEU A 1184 -6.89 -33.12 0.19
N PHE A 1185 -6.66 -31.87 -0.18
CA PHE A 1185 -7.66 -30.80 -0.17
C PHE A 1185 -8.22 -30.70 -1.59
N ALA A 1186 -9.29 -31.46 -1.85
CA ALA A 1186 -9.97 -31.41 -3.12
C ALA A 1186 -10.80 -30.12 -3.23
N VAL A 1187 -10.86 -29.54 -4.43
CA VAL A 1187 -11.67 -28.35 -4.69
C VAL A 1187 -13.13 -28.59 -4.30
N GLY A 1188 -13.74 -27.63 -3.61
CA GLY A 1188 -15.13 -27.69 -3.15
C GLY A 1188 -15.38 -28.60 -1.94
N SER A 1189 -14.37 -29.33 -1.44
CA SER A 1189 -14.49 -30.16 -0.24
C SER A 1189 -14.19 -29.35 1.03
N LYS A 1190 -15.06 -29.46 2.04
CA LYS A 1190 -14.85 -28.80 3.34
C LYS A 1190 -13.78 -29.48 4.21
N GLU A 1191 -13.62 -30.78 4.06
CA GLU A 1191 -12.65 -31.56 4.84
C GLU A 1191 -11.60 -32.21 3.93
N PRO A 1192 -10.32 -32.20 4.35
CA PRO A 1192 -9.28 -32.92 3.62
C PRO A 1192 -9.43 -34.43 3.78
N LYS A 1193 -9.04 -35.18 2.73
CA LYS A 1193 -9.00 -36.64 2.74
C LYS A 1193 -7.61 -37.14 3.10
N ASP A 1194 -7.53 -38.15 3.95
CA ASP A 1194 -6.28 -38.88 4.19
C ASP A 1194 -5.81 -39.62 2.94
N VAL A 1195 -4.51 -39.54 2.68
CA VAL A 1195 -3.84 -40.22 1.57
C VAL A 1195 -2.86 -41.23 2.14
N ILE A 1196 -3.11 -42.51 1.85
CA ILE A 1196 -2.21 -43.60 2.23
C ILE A 1196 -1.04 -43.61 1.26
N LEU A 1197 0.16 -43.32 1.74
CA LEU A 1197 1.37 -43.27 0.92
C LEU A 1197 1.80 -44.66 0.45
N ASP A 1198 2.31 -44.73 -0.79
CA ASP A 1198 3.01 -45.90 -1.31
C ASP A 1198 4.52 -45.63 -1.35
N GLY A 1199 5.29 -46.45 -0.63
CA GLY A 1199 6.72 -46.24 -0.35
C GLY A 1199 7.02 -45.71 1.05
N THR A 1200 8.31 -45.48 1.32
CA THR A 1200 8.79 -44.92 2.59
C THR A 1200 9.20 -43.48 2.37
N PRO A 1201 8.76 -42.53 3.22
CA PRO A 1201 9.21 -41.14 3.13
C PRO A 1201 10.74 -41.04 3.13
N PRO A 1202 11.35 -40.37 2.13
CA PRO A 1202 12.78 -40.22 2.07
C PRO A 1202 13.28 -39.25 3.16
N MET A 1203 14.46 -39.54 3.70
CA MET A 1203 15.19 -38.60 4.57
C MET A 1203 16.14 -37.77 3.72
N LEU A 1204 16.25 -36.49 4.05
CA LEU A 1204 17.21 -35.58 3.44
C LEU A 1204 18.53 -35.67 4.21
N ARG A 1205 19.61 -35.98 3.49
CA ARG A 1205 20.96 -36.05 4.04
C ARG A 1205 21.56 -34.65 4.15
N PRO A 1206 22.58 -34.44 4.99
CA PRO A 1206 23.31 -33.17 5.02
C PRO A 1206 23.92 -32.83 3.66
N GLY A 1207 23.83 -31.57 3.23
CA GLY A 1207 24.26 -31.12 1.90
C GLY A 1207 23.18 -31.25 0.81
N PRO A 1208 23.56 -31.33 -0.48
CA PRO A 1208 22.62 -31.35 -1.60
C PRO A 1208 21.90 -32.71 -1.73
N ASN A 1209 20.58 -32.68 -1.94
CA ASN A 1209 19.74 -33.83 -2.20
C ASN A 1209 19.00 -33.61 -3.53
N HIS A 1210 19.30 -34.42 -4.53
CA HIS A 1210 18.63 -34.35 -5.83
C HIS A 1210 17.19 -34.87 -5.71
N ILE A 1211 16.20 -34.02 -6.04
CA ILE A 1211 14.78 -34.34 -5.98
C ILE A 1211 14.19 -34.34 -7.39
N GLN A 1212 13.32 -35.31 -7.67
CA GLN A 1212 12.53 -35.39 -8.89
C GLN A 1212 11.04 -35.50 -8.55
N ILE A 1213 10.22 -34.62 -9.12
CA ILE A 1213 8.76 -34.76 -9.16
C ILE A 1213 8.38 -35.55 -10.41
N GLY A 1214 7.57 -36.60 -10.24
CA GLY A 1214 7.11 -37.45 -11.34
C GLY A 1214 5.61 -37.70 -11.29
N LEU A 1215 4.99 -37.95 -12.45
CA LEU A 1215 3.58 -38.30 -12.60
C LEU A 1215 3.45 -39.73 -13.14
N ALA A 1216 2.34 -40.43 -12.85
CA ALA A 1216 2.11 -41.76 -13.41
C ALA A 1216 1.64 -41.70 -14.87
N ASP A 1217 1.93 -42.77 -15.62
CA ASP A 1217 1.52 -42.89 -17.02
C ASP A 1217 0.04 -43.31 -17.19
N PRO A 1218 -0.65 -42.77 -18.22
CA PRO A 1218 -0.18 -41.69 -19.08
C PRO A 1218 -0.24 -40.33 -18.36
N ALA A 1219 0.86 -39.58 -18.39
CA ALA A 1219 0.85 -38.21 -17.89
C ALA A 1219 -0.06 -37.32 -18.75
N PRO A 1220 -0.74 -36.32 -18.16
CA PRO A 1220 -1.55 -35.37 -18.92
C PRO A 1220 -0.67 -34.60 -19.92
N THR A 1221 -1.20 -34.35 -21.12
CA THR A 1221 -0.48 -33.65 -22.19
C THR A 1221 -0.29 -32.17 -21.89
N GLU A 1222 -1.18 -31.58 -21.10
CA GLU A 1222 -1.05 -30.21 -20.62
C GLU A 1222 -1.35 -30.16 -19.11
N PHE A 1223 -0.42 -29.65 -18.33
CA PHE A 1223 -0.64 -29.40 -16.91
C PHE A 1223 0.22 -28.25 -16.42
N GLN A 1224 -0.14 -27.73 -15.26
CA GLN A 1224 0.70 -26.82 -14.49
C GLN A 1224 0.52 -27.16 -13.01
N LEU A 1225 1.64 -27.43 -12.34
CA LEU A 1225 1.73 -27.87 -10.96
C LEU A 1225 2.71 -26.97 -10.23
N ARG A 1226 2.34 -26.46 -9.06
CA ARG A 1226 3.27 -25.80 -8.14
C ARG A 1226 3.71 -26.75 -7.05
N ALA A 1227 5.01 -26.81 -6.79
CA ALA A 1227 5.61 -27.65 -5.77
C ALA A 1227 6.37 -26.80 -4.73
N TRP A 1228 6.02 -26.96 -3.45
CA TRP A 1228 6.78 -26.45 -2.32
C TRP A 1228 7.45 -27.60 -1.60
N VAL A 1229 8.76 -27.49 -1.42
CA VAL A 1229 9.53 -28.40 -0.58
C VAL A 1229 9.94 -27.67 0.69
N THR A 1230 9.64 -28.29 1.84
CA THR A 1230 10.08 -27.79 3.14
C THR A 1230 11.01 -28.83 3.79
N LYS A 1231 12.17 -28.37 4.23
CA LYS A 1231 13.13 -29.11 5.04
C LYS A 1231 12.74 -28.95 6.50
N VAL A 1232 12.54 -30.05 7.22
CA VAL A 1232 12.25 -29.99 8.65
C VAL A 1232 13.34 -30.66 9.47
N TYR A 1233 13.99 -29.85 10.29
CA TYR A 1233 15.11 -30.23 11.14
C TYR A 1233 14.62 -30.61 12.55
N ARG A 1234 15.31 -31.55 13.19
CA ARG A 1234 14.98 -32.08 14.53
C ARG A 1234 15.80 -31.46 15.63
#